data_AF-A0A939VAN7-F1
#
_entry.id   AF-A0A939VAN7-F1
#
_cell.length_a   1.000
_cell.length_b   1.000
_cell.length_c   1.000
_cell.angle_alpha   90.00
_cell.angle_beta   90.00
_cell.angle_gamma   90.00
#
_symmetry.space_group_name_H-M   'P 1'
#
loop_
_entity.id
_entity.type
_entity.pdbx_description
1 polymer ?
#
loop_
_entity_poly.entity_id
_entity_poly.type
_entity_poly.pdbx_seq_one_letter_code
_entity_poly.pdbx_strand_id
1 'polypeptide(L)'
;MKRILLSLLCLAVLSATAQKIDFDFQGKTGGERHTEAGFLNWPIGSKGVVADTIPRFNEDGSAVYPANNSVGGQLLPDGMQIICCNPAYVEAPEDGMYAGIVSVWAKNNVESNTLTKLVGDAVCATLFDESHDRYDPTDFATLRFIVKGLSAGHHTLLTYHNCADKGHKQPPMVKVVVNGEQMCEPVQQTIFDGTIQSIDDVATSFISFNATEGQDVVIDYVAVPADGVEYVNHRPYVNGMIFDAADPNMKATNLWPNNTNMHVDAPGRSVTLTWTGAASAASHRVMLGTSEDNLQEVQNSTAESYVATGLSNMNIYYWRIDEVPASGDPVEGDVYSFRINQQAFPGAEGFGRWANGGRGGQVVHVTSLEDDGTEGTLRWALETVTGPRTVVFDVSGIITLNKRITVNEPYVTIAGQTAPGDGIVVRGHQISLHSEGITRFLRLRLGSVINEDKGTGYSCVDLQGKQHSIVDHTTVEWGTAETFKAAGNYTANITVQNSIIAEALTNGYAGQDGFGYGFEAGGEYGTFHHNLMANNYMNNPRIAGGQDATLKWLGEEEYYNNVAYNWQGSAANGSAAKVNFVGNYYKVGPATNAETTSLMSINVPKNGNGTMDYYVSGNVLDKYGALTDNPYSISLVKDDEGNPIEGGYEPNISETPVIDNGAVYETAAVAYARVLSEAGASLKRDATDKRIIAGVLNGTATEGENGMISNVEESDYDVYENVTRDASFDANQNGIADWYEKALDITDAQADPDGDGYTCLEDYLNYMATPNTAINAGETATFDLTEYFSGLRNPVYTASGEGTINGTTLNIISTATSQGFLRAKVTATAGEVSISRDFVAYINGTKDGIQPIQLKEARVQSFQLYNTAGILIIQGNGYGAAPSQLNLQDVPSGVYLMKIVDQDGRTRSYSVLKR
;
A
#
# COMPACT_ATOMS: atom_id res chain seq x y z
N MET A 1 38.92 -8.74 -32.67
CA MET A 1 39.76 -9.77 -32.03
C MET A 1 40.23 -9.42 -30.61
N LYS A 2 39.63 -8.42 -29.93
CA LYS A 2 39.86 -8.07 -28.51
C LYS A 2 38.57 -8.09 -27.66
N ARG A 3 37.49 -8.68 -28.18
CA ARG A 3 36.18 -8.85 -27.50
C ARG A 3 35.81 -10.30 -27.18
N ILE A 4 36.74 -11.25 -27.38
CA ILE A 4 36.52 -12.68 -27.14
C ILE A 4 37.30 -13.18 -25.91
N LEU A 5 38.19 -12.37 -25.32
CA LEU A 5 38.99 -12.77 -24.15
C LEU A 5 38.47 -12.26 -22.80
N LEU A 6 37.41 -11.44 -22.74
CA LEU A 6 36.87 -10.95 -21.47
C LEU A 6 35.73 -11.83 -20.92
N SER A 7 35.16 -12.72 -21.74
CA SER A 7 34.13 -13.69 -21.33
C SER A 7 34.70 -15.04 -20.86
N LEU A 8 36.02 -15.25 -21.00
CA LEU A 8 36.72 -16.49 -20.61
C LEU A 8 37.51 -16.37 -19.30
N LEU A 9 37.48 -15.21 -18.63
CA LEU A 9 38.12 -15.01 -17.31
C LEU A 9 37.14 -14.82 -16.15
N CYS A 10 35.83 -14.95 -16.39
CA CYS A 10 34.80 -15.01 -15.33
C CYS A 10 34.27 -16.43 -15.10
N LEU A 11 34.92 -17.46 -15.64
CA LEU A 11 34.49 -18.86 -15.56
C LEU A 11 35.37 -19.72 -14.65
N ALA A 12 35.99 -19.11 -13.63
CA ALA A 12 36.82 -19.82 -12.66
C ALA A 12 36.71 -19.25 -11.23
N VAL A 13 35.53 -18.76 -10.83
CA VAL A 13 35.09 -18.67 -9.42
C VAL A 13 33.55 -18.66 -9.40
N LEU A 14 32.90 -19.80 -9.69
CA LEU A 14 31.46 -20.00 -9.46
C LEU A 14 31.24 -21.52 -9.31
N SER A 15 31.60 -22.05 -8.15
CA SER A 15 31.20 -23.40 -7.72
C SER A 15 31.13 -23.43 -6.20
N ALA A 16 29.99 -23.00 -5.65
CA ALA A 16 29.64 -23.17 -4.23
C ALA A 16 28.16 -22.86 -3.91
N THR A 17 27.29 -22.55 -4.89
CA THR A 17 25.88 -22.32 -4.59
C THR A 17 25.14 -23.64 -4.48
N ALA A 18 24.65 -23.95 -3.28
CA ALA A 18 23.68 -25.01 -3.02
C ALA A 18 22.55 -24.95 -4.05
N GLN A 19 22.20 -26.08 -4.65
CA GLN A 19 21.14 -26.13 -5.66
C GLN A 19 19.79 -26.24 -4.98
N LYS A 20 18.98 -25.19 -5.12
CA LYS A 20 17.64 -25.05 -4.52
C LYS A 20 16.56 -25.33 -5.57
N ILE A 21 15.64 -26.25 -5.30
CA ILE A 21 14.60 -26.71 -6.23
C ILE A 21 13.23 -26.61 -5.57
N ASP A 22 12.29 -26.03 -6.32
CA ASP A 22 10.89 -25.85 -5.93
C ASP A 22 9.97 -26.56 -6.94
N PHE A 23 8.95 -27.27 -6.46
CA PHE A 23 8.11 -28.18 -7.25
C PHE A 23 6.75 -27.55 -7.61
N ASP A 24 6.77 -26.59 -8.53
CA ASP A 24 5.57 -25.85 -8.95
C ASP A 24 4.51 -26.69 -9.72
N PHE A 25 3.25 -26.43 -9.39
CA PHE A 25 2.10 -26.87 -10.19
C PHE A 25 1.87 -25.97 -11.43
N GLN A 26 1.89 -26.54 -12.64
CA GLN A 26 1.42 -25.82 -13.83
C GLN A 26 -0.11 -25.93 -13.97
N GLY A 27 -0.85 -24.91 -13.50
CA GLY A 27 -2.06 -24.44 -14.19
C GLY A 27 -3.41 -24.46 -13.46
N LYS A 28 -3.99 -23.25 -13.28
CA LYS A 28 -5.43 -22.92 -13.50
C LYS A 28 -5.69 -21.40 -13.37
N THR A 29 -4.76 -20.65 -12.81
CA THR A 29 -4.78 -19.19 -12.67
C THR A 29 -3.81 -18.54 -13.66
N GLY A 30 -4.29 -18.09 -14.82
CA GLY A 30 -3.76 -16.92 -15.54
C GLY A 30 -2.26 -16.74 -15.87
N GLY A 31 -1.38 -17.73 -15.71
CA GLY A 31 0.03 -17.63 -16.12
C GLY A 31 1.03 -17.09 -15.09
N GLU A 32 0.62 -16.84 -13.84
CA GLU A 32 1.57 -16.54 -12.75
C GLU A 32 2.22 -17.83 -12.25
N ARG A 33 3.56 -17.82 -12.14
CA ARG A 33 4.37 -18.93 -11.61
C ARG A 33 4.63 -18.66 -10.14
N HIS A 34 4.56 -19.69 -9.30
CA HIS A 34 4.56 -19.54 -7.84
C HIS A 34 5.86 -20.01 -7.17
N THR A 35 6.97 -20.02 -7.91
CA THR A 35 8.30 -20.41 -7.42
C THR A 35 8.77 -19.49 -6.29
N GLU A 36 9.30 -20.07 -5.22
CA GLU A 36 9.98 -19.38 -4.13
C GLU A 36 11.21 -18.61 -4.63
N ALA A 37 11.46 -17.43 -4.06
CA ALA A 37 12.58 -16.61 -4.48
C ALA A 37 13.92 -17.32 -4.24
N GLY A 38 14.78 -17.36 -5.27
CA GLY A 38 16.07 -18.04 -5.21
C GLY A 38 16.03 -19.56 -5.43
N PHE A 39 14.86 -20.14 -5.71
CA PHE A 39 14.71 -21.54 -6.10
C PHE A 39 14.59 -21.71 -7.62
N LEU A 40 15.07 -22.85 -8.12
CA LEU A 40 14.85 -23.29 -9.48
C LEU A 40 13.48 -23.96 -9.57
N ASN A 41 12.61 -23.39 -10.39
CA ASN A 41 11.31 -23.95 -10.70
C ASN A 41 11.43 -25.30 -11.40
N TRP A 42 10.73 -26.30 -10.89
CA TRP A 42 10.48 -27.59 -11.52
C TRP A 42 9.00 -27.75 -11.89
N PRO A 43 8.59 -27.47 -13.14
CA PRO A 43 7.19 -27.49 -13.51
C PRO A 43 6.65 -28.92 -13.65
N ILE A 44 5.53 -29.22 -12.97
CA ILE A 44 4.78 -30.47 -13.14
C ILE A 44 3.40 -30.15 -13.75
N GLY A 45 3.08 -30.77 -14.90
CA GLY A 45 1.91 -30.43 -15.72
C GLY A 45 0.53 -30.68 -15.06
N SER A 46 -0.47 -29.86 -15.43
CA SER A 46 -1.85 -29.80 -14.87
C SER A 46 -2.66 -31.10 -14.83
N LYS A 47 -2.21 -32.15 -15.53
CA LYS A 47 -2.88 -33.46 -15.62
C LYS A 47 -2.02 -34.62 -15.14
N GLY A 48 -0.98 -34.35 -14.33
CA GLY A 48 -0.37 -35.35 -13.44
C GLY A 48 0.22 -36.59 -14.11
N VAL A 49 0.53 -36.54 -15.40
CA VAL A 49 0.97 -37.73 -16.13
C VAL A 49 2.33 -37.46 -16.75
N VAL A 50 3.37 -37.98 -16.11
CA VAL A 50 4.63 -38.29 -16.79
C VAL A 50 4.53 -39.73 -17.33
N ALA A 51 3.51 -40.05 -18.14
CA ALA A 51 3.30 -41.41 -18.67
C ALA A 51 4.44 -41.86 -19.58
N ASP A 52 5.14 -40.93 -20.23
CA ASP A 52 6.09 -41.27 -21.30
C ASP A 52 7.55 -41.42 -20.83
N THR A 53 7.84 -41.38 -19.52
CA THR A 53 9.21 -41.53 -18.99
C THR A 53 9.43 -42.74 -18.08
N ILE A 54 8.43 -43.62 -17.93
CA ILE A 54 8.47 -44.66 -16.91
C ILE A 54 9.15 -45.92 -17.47
N PRO A 55 10.30 -46.37 -16.93
CA PRO A 55 10.77 -47.70 -17.22
C PRO A 55 9.80 -48.74 -16.67
N ARG A 56 9.31 -49.65 -17.52
CA ARG A 56 8.72 -50.90 -17.05
C ARG A 56 9.86 -51.77 -16.53
N PHE A 57 9.78 -52.23 -15.30
CA PHE A 57 10.77 -53.17 -14.78
C PHE A 57 10.35 -54.59 -15.12
N ASN A 58 11.27 -55.37 -15.68
CA ASN A 58 11.07 -56.81 -15.83
C ASN A 58 11.11 -57.48 -14.45
N GLU A 59 10.63 -58.74 -14.34
CA GLU A 59 10.68 -59.53 -13.09
C GLU A 59 12.10 -59.69 -12.53
N ASP A 60 13.14 -59.45 -13.32
CA ASP A 60 14.55 -59.47 -12.90
C ASP A 60 15.10 -58.12 -12.42
N GLY A 61 14.26 -57.07 -12.36
CA GLY A 61 14.64 -55.73 -11.91
C GLY A 61 15.28 -54.85 -12.99
N SER A 62 15.36 -55.29 -14.25
CA SER A 62 15.89 -54.48 -15.36
C SER A 62 14.85 -53.50 -15.93
N ALA A 63 15.26 -52.26 -16.18
CA ALA A 63 14.40 -51.18 -16.69
C ALA A 63 14.20 -51.22 -18.22
N VAL A 64 12.95 -51.09 -18.70
CA VAL A 64 12.56 -51.01 -20.12
C VAL A 64 11.86 -49.66 -20.39
N TYR A 65 12.52 -48.77 -21.14
CA TYR A 65 12.01 -47.43 -21.46
C TYR A 65 11.16 -47.41 -22.75
N PRO A 66 10.04 -46.68 -22.81
CA PRO A 66 9.29 -46.46 -24.06
C PRO A 66 10.09 -45.64 -25.09
N ALA A 67 9.87 -45.90 -26.38
CA ALA A 67 10.73 -45.44 -27.48
C ALA A 67 10.61 -43.96 -27.91
N ASN A 68 9.99 -43.06 -27.13
CA ASN A 68 9.85 -41.63 -27.48
C ASN A 68 10.25 -40.73 -26.29
N ASN A 69 11.56 -40.48 -26.15
CA ASN A 69 12.12 -39.52 -25.19
C ASN A 69 11.86 -38.07 -25.62
N SER A 70 10.71 -37.50 -25.24
CA SER A 70 10.49 -36.06 -25.40
C SER A 70 9.71 -35.40 -24.27
N VAL A 71 10.14 -35.60 -23.02
CA VAL A 71 10.19 -34.62 -21.90
C VAL A 71 11.19 -35.23 -20.90
N GLY A 72 12.32 -34.68 -20.47
CA GLY A 72 12.77 -33.31 -20.32
C GLY A 72 13.32 -33.17 -18.89
N GLY A 73 14.22 -34.07 -18.45
CA GLY A 73 14.84 -33.95 -17.13
C GLY A 73 15.53 -32.59 -17.03
N GLN A 74 15.25 -31.85 -15.96
CA GLN A 74 15.82 -30.51 -15.82
C GLN A 74 17.30 -30.64 -15.54
N LEU A 75 18.10 -30.09 -16.45
CA LEU A 75 19.53 -29.91 -16.26
C LEU A 75 19.70 -28.73 -15.32
N LEU A 76 20.31 -28.99 -14.18
CA LEU A 76 20.71 -27.97 -13.22
C LEU A 76 21.99 -27.29 -13.74
N PRO A 77 22.32 -26.07 -13.27
CA PRO A 77 23.39 -25.24 -13.83
C PRO A 77 24.79 -25.89 -13.89
N ASP A 78 25.04 -26.96 -13.13
CA ASP A 78 26.29 -27.73 -13.11
C ASP A 78 26.27 -29.01 -13.96
N GLY A 79 25.17 -29.28 -14.69
CA GLY A 79 24.99 -30.50 -15.46
C GLY A 79 24.38 -31.67 -14.67
N MET A 80 24.01 -31.45 -13.41
CA MET A 80 23.22 -32.42 -12.64
C MET A 80 21.83 -32.58 -13.25
N GLN A 81 21.33 -33.81 -13.33
CA GLN A 81 19.99 -34.11 -13.83
C GLN A 81 19.23 -34.90 -12.77
N ILE A 82 18.06 -34.41 -12.40
CA ILE A 82 17.13 -35.14 -11.52
C ILE A 82 16.08 -35.82 -12.40
N ILE A 83 15.76 -37.06 -12.08
CA ILE A 83 14.70 -37.83 -12.73
C ILE A 83 13.79 -38.38 -11.64
N CYS A 84 12.55 -37.94 -11.62
CA CYS A 84 11.54 -38.50 -10.73
C CYS A 84 10.94 -39.76 -11.37
N CYS A 85 10.93 -40.87 -10.63
CA CYS A 85 10.53 -42.19 -11.12
C CYS A 85 9.39 -42.80 -10.28
N ASN A 86 8.63 -43.70 -10.90
CA ASN A 86 7.55 -44.45 -10.25
C ASN A 86 8.08 -45.36 -9.12
N PRO A 87 7.33 -45.60 -8.03
CA PRO A 87 7.76 -46.40 -6.89
C PRO A 87 8.09 -47.85 -7.27
N ALA A 88 8.99 -48.47 -6.51
CA ALA A 88 9.28 -49.90 -6.58
C ALA A 88 8.28 -50.80 -5.82
N TYR A 89 7.23 -50.24 -5.20
CA TYR A 89 6.20 -51.00 -4.48
C TYR A 89 4.86 -50.27 -4.52
N VAL A 90 4.05 -50.55 -5.54
CA VAL A 90 2.60 -50.36 -5.51
C VAL A 90 2.01 -51.64 -6.07
N GLU A 91 1.45 -52.51 -5.24
CA GLU A 91 0.45 -53.44 -5.77
C GLU A 91 -0.75 -52.57 -6.13
N ALA A 92 -1.00 -52.41 -7.43
CA ALA A 92 -2.21 -51.76 -7.91
C ALA A 92 -3.40 -52.50 -7.26
N PRO A 93 -4.23 -51.81 -6.45
CA PRO A 93 -5.25 -52.49 -5.66
C PRO A 93 -6.35 -53.13 -6.53
N GLU A 94 -6.43 -52.78 -7.82
CA GLU A 94 -7.34 -53.32 -8.82
C GLU A 94 -6.68 -53.49 -10.21
N ASP A 95 -7.13 -54.47 -11.00
CA ASP A 95 -6.73 -54.68 -12.40
C ASP A 95 -6.99 -53.40 -13.23
N GLY A 96 -5.93 -52.79 -13.78
CA GLY A 96 -6.02 -51.62 -14.67
C GLY A 96 -5.49 -50.29 -14.10
N MET A 97 -5.06 -50.25 -12.83
CA MET A 97 -4.40 -49.05 -12.28
C MET A 97 -2.89 -49.06 -12.53
N TYR A 98 -2.28 -47.87 -12.66
CA TYR A 98 -0.83 -47.67 -12.74
C TYR A 98 -0.38 -46.54 -11.81
N ALA A 99 0.83 -46.66 -11.27
CA ALA A 99 1.38 -45.63 -10.39
C ALA A 99 1.94 -44.44 -11.22
N GLY A 100 1.92 -43.24 -10.63
CA GLY A 100 2.42 -42.01 -11.22
C GLY A 100 2.83 -40.98 -10.18
N ILE A 101 3.20 -39.79 -10.65
CA ILE A 101 3.65 -38.67 -9.83
C ILE A 101 2.80 -37.45 -10.15
N VAL A 102 2.40 -36.70 -9.13
CA VAL A 102 1.57 -35.51 -9.27
C VAL A 102 2.08 -34.39 -8.38
N SER A 103 1.91 -33.15 -8.84
CA SER A 103 2.04 -31.97 -7.99
C SER A 103 0.70 -31.66 -7.31
N VAL A 104 0.75 -31.41 -6.02
CA VAL A 104 -0.38 -31.00 -5.18
C VAL A 104 -0.12 -29.60 -4.64
N TRP A 105 -1.18 -28.86 -4.31
CA TRP A 105 -1.06 -27.48 -3.87
C TRP A 105 -2.19 -27.04 -2.93
N ALA A 106 -1.86 -26.12 -2.03
CA ALA A 106 -2.77 -25.45 -1.11
C ALA A 106 -2.98 -23.98 -1.54
N LYS A 107 -4.16 -23.70 -2.11
CA LYS A 107 -4.50 -22.39 -2.70
C LYS A 107 -4.19 -21.17 -1.84
N ASN A 108 -4.50 -21.24 -0.55
CA ASN A 108 -4.35 -20.11 0.36
C ASN A 108 -2.88 -19.73 0.63
N ASN A 109 -1.92 -20.63 0.36
CA ASN A 109 -0.49 -20.38 0.59
C ASN A 109 0.21 -19.92 -0.68
N VAL A 110 -0.10 -20.56 -1.80
CA VAL A 110 0.50 -20.25 -3.10
C VAL A 110 0.13 -18.83 -3.58
N GLU A 111 -1.03 -18.32 -3.15
CA GLU A 111 -1.57 -17.00 -3.47
C GLU A 111 -1.33 -15.94 -2.37
N SER A 112 -0.79 -16.29 -1.19
CA SER A 112 -0.53 -15.31 -0.12
C SER A 112 0.90 -14.77 -0.19
N ASN A 113 1.07 -13.48 0.11
CA ASN A 113 2.38 -12.84 0.21
C ASN A 113 3.03 -13.00 1.59
N THR A 114 2.40 -13.74 2.49
CA THR A 114 2.76 -13.83 3.92
C THR A 114 3.20 -15.23 4.35
N LEU A 115 2.99 -16.25 3.51
CA LEU A 115 3.39 -17.64 3.78
C LEU A 115 4.44 -18.08 2.76
N THR A 116 5.34 -18.97 3.16
CA THR A 116 6.41 -19.47 2.29
C THR A 116 5.80 -20.29 1.15
N LYS A 117 6.05 -19.88 -0.10
CA LYS A 117 5.50 -20.52 -1.30
C LYS A 117 6.02 -21.95 -1.46
N LEU A 118 7.29 -22.15 -1.11
CA LEU A 118 8.02 -23.42 -1.16
C LEU A 118 7.30 -24.61 -0.49
N VAL A 119 6.45 -24.37 0.52
CA VAL A 119 5.76 -25.44 1.27
C VAL A 119 4.26 -25.46 1.02
N GLY A 120 3.79 -24.58 0.12
CA GLY A 120 2.40 -24.50 -0.33
C GLY A 120 2.06 -25.51 -1.43
N ASP A 121 3.06 -26.04 -2.12
CA ASP A 121 2.95 -27.13 -3.09
C ASP A 121 3.95 -28.25 -2.80
N ALA A 122 3.72 -29.41 -3.41
CA ALA A 122 4.56 -30.59 -3.24
C ALA A 122 4.45 -31.54 -4.42
N VAL A 123 5.51 -32.33 -4.65
CA VAL A 123 5.43 -33.54 -5.47
C VAL A 123 5.14 -34.75 -4.59
N CYS A 124 4.27 -35.64 -5.05
CA CYS A 124 3.92 -36.88 -4.35
C CYS A 124 3.63 -38.04 -5.32
N ALA A 125 3.75 -39.27 -4.82
CA ALA A 125 3.41 -40.49 -5.55
C ALA A 125 1.89 -40.75 -5.51
N THR A 126 1.29 -41.19 -6.61
CA THR A 126 -0.15 -41.45 -6.73
C THR A 126 -0.47 -42.66 -7.60
N LEU A 127 -1.73 -43.09 -7.62
CA LEU A 127 -2.27 -44.04 -8.58
C LEU A 127 -3.16 -43.35 -9.61
N PHE A 128 -3.22 -43.92 -10.81
CA PHE A 128 -4.12 -43.55 -11.89
C PHE A 128 -4.83 -44.78 -12.44
N ASP A 129 -6.07 -44.61 -12.88
CA ASP A 129 -6.74 -45.61 -13.72
C ASP A 129 -6.48 -45.37 -15.22
N GLU A 130 -7.01 -46.23 -16.09
CA GLU A 130 -6.91 -46.07 -17.55
C GLU A 130 -7.52 -44.75 -18.07
N SER A 131 -8.43 -44.14 -17.32
CA SER A 131 -9.06 -42.84 -17.62
C SER A 131 -8.18 -41.65 -17.19
N HIS A 132 -7.06 -41.91 -16.52
CA HIS A 132 -6.18 -40.92 -15.88
C HIS A 132 -6.83 -40.18 -14.70
N ASP A 133 -7.81 -40.81 -14.04
CA ASP A 133 -8.36 -40.33 -12.79
C ASP A 133 -7.43 -40.72 -11.63
N ARG A 134 -7.23 -39.78 -10.68
CA ARG A 134 -6.26 -39.90 -9.58
C ARG A 134 -6.86 -40.66 -8.39
N TYR A 135 -6.09 -41.59 -7.83
CA TYR A 135 -6.44 -42.39 -6.65
C TYR A 135 -5.32 -42.41 -5.59
N ASP A 136 -5.72 -42.56 -4.33
CA ASP A 136 -4.82 -42.68 -3.19
C ASP A 136 -4.33 -44.12 -3.00
N PRO A 137 -3.04 -44.34 -2.74
CA PRO A 137 -2.52 -45.67 -2.44
C PRO A 137 -3.07 -46.20 -1.11
N THR A 138 -3.46 -47.47 -1.10
CA THR A 138 -4.02 -48.16 0.08
C THR A 138 -2.94 -48.71 1.02
N ASP A 139 -1.78 -49.06 0.48
CA ASP A 139 -0.54 -49.36 1.22
C ASP A 139 0.42 -48.15 1.21
N PHE A 140 1.69 -48.33 1.59
CA PHE A 140 2.70 -47.27 1.55
C PHE A 140 3.22 -46.98 0.14
N ALA A 141 3.42 -45.71 -0.19
CA ALA A 141 4.06 -45.30 -1.44
C ALA A 141 5.53 -44.89 -1.23
N THR A 142 6.31 -44.97 -2.30
CA THR A 142 7.70 -44.48 -2.36
C THR A 142 7.88 -43.47 -3.48
N LEU A 143 8.39 -42.29 -3.19
CA LEU A 143 8.78 -41.31 -4.20
C LEU A 143 10.27 -41.43 -4.48
N ARG A 144 10.65 -41.71 -5.73
CA ARG A 144 12.05 -41.94 -6.14
C ARG A 144 12.59 -40.78 -6.96
N PHE A 145 13.77 -40.31 -6.58
CA PHE A 145 14.61 -39.40 -7.36
C PHE A 145 15.90 -40.11 -7.78
N ILE A 146 16.24 -40.02 -9.07
CA ILE A 146 17.53 -40.46 -9.60
C ILE A 146 18.30 -39.20 -9.97
N VAL A 147 19.39 -38.96 -9.26
CA VAL A 147 20.27 -37.80 -9.46
C VAL A 147 21.49 -38.24 -10.24
N LYS A 148 21.70 -37.63 -11.41
CA LYS A 148 22.82 -37.93 -12.30
C LYS A 148 23.78 -36.77 -12.34
N GLY A 149 25.07 -37.05 -12.50
CA GLY A 149 26.08 -36.02 -12.73
C GLY A 149 26.58 -35.32 -11.46
N LEU A 150 26.23 -35.81 -10.27
CA LEU A 150 26.86 -35.36 -9.02
C LEU A 150 28.37 -35.59 -9.07
N SER A 151 29.14 -34.61 -8.60
CA SER A 151 30.58 -34.75 -8.45
C SER A 151 30.93 -35.88 -7.48
N ALA A 152 32.05 -36.55 -7.68
CA ALA A 152 32.51 -37.52 -6.69
C ALA A 152 32.88 -36.79 -5.39
N GLY A 153 32.36 -37.26 -4.26
CA GLY A 153 32.63 -36.65 -2.97
C GLY A 153 31.45 -36.68 -2.01
N HIS A 154 31.63 -35.96 -0.91
CA HIS A 154 30.62 -35.78 0.13
C HIS A 154 29.58 -34.78 -0.32
N HIS A 155 28.31 -35.12 -0.12
CA HIS A 155 27.16 -34.27 -0.40
C HIS A 155 26.16 -34.32 0.75
N THR A 156 25.43 -33.22 0.92
CA THR A 156 24.27 -33.16 1.80
C THR A 156 23.01 -32.89 1.00
N LEU A 157 21.86 -33.27 1.55
CA LEU A 157 20.56 -32.97 0.97
C LEU A 157 19.57 -32.61 2.08
N LEU A 158 19.00 -31.43 1.98
CA LEU A 158 17.87 -30.96 2.78
C LEU A 158 16.58 -31.03 1.95
N THR A 159 15.53 -31.62 2.51
CA THR A 159 14.19 -31.62 1.89
C THR A 159 13.08 -31.28 2.87
N TYR A 160 12.04 -30.62 2.37
CA TYR A 160 10.85 -30.21 3.13
C TYR A 160 9.68 -31.17 2.90
N HIS A 161 8.92 -31.45 3.96
CA HIS A 161 7.88 -32.48 4.01
C HIS A 161 6.56 -31.98 4.63
N ASN A 162 5.75 -31.32 3.81
CA ASN A 162 4.42 -30.82 4.15
C ASN A 162 3.35 -31.40 3.22
N CYS A 163 2.31 -31.99 3.81
CA CYS A 163 1.15 -32.49 3.09
C CYS A 163 0.24 -31.33 2.64
N ALA A 164 0.26 -31.00 1.35
CA ALA A 164 -0.56 -29.93 0.76
C ALA A 164 -2.00 -30.36 0.40
N ASP A 165 -2.37 -31.62 0.61
CA ASP A 165 -3.75 -32.09 0.41
C ASP A 165 -4.68 -31.62 1.54
N LYS A 166 -5.95 -31.30 1.22
CA LYS A 166 -6.95 -30.88 2.21
C LYS A 166 -7.40 -32.05 3.08
N GLY A 167 -7.10 -32.03 4.38
CA GLY A 167 -7.61 -33.00 5.35
C GLY A 167 -7.15 -32.68 6.78
N HIS A 168 -7.85 -33.22 7.80
CA HIS A 168 -7.50 -33.04 9.22
C HIS A 168 -6.76 -34.23 9.84
N LYS A 169 -6.35 -35.22 9.01
CA LYS A 169 -5.63 -36.42 9.48
C LYS A 169 -4.15 -36.28 9.15
N GLN A 170 -3.29 -36.67 10.08
CA GLN A 170 -1.84 -36.63 9.87
C GLN A 170 -1.43 -37.52 8.66
N PRO A 171 -0.42 -37.11 7.88
CA PRO A 171 0.29 -38.00 6.94
C PRO A 171 1.20 -39.00 7.69
N PRO A 172 1.59 -40.12 7.07
CA PRO A 172 2.53 -41.07 7.67
C PRO A 172 3.93 -40.46 7.80
N MET A 173 4.78 -41.06 8.62
CA MET A 173 6.20 -40.69 8.63
C MET A 173 6.86 -41.03 7.29
N VAL A 174 7.94 -40.34 6.95
CA VAL A 174 8.74 -40.60 5.74
C VAL A 174 10.17 -40.94 6.14
N LYS A 175 10.71 -42.05 5.63
CA LYS A 175 12.14 -42.36 5.74
C LYS A 175 12.85 -42.05 4.44
N VAL A 176 14.11 -41.67 4.53
CA VAL A 176 14.95 -41.37 3.37
C VAL A 176 15.98 -42.48 3.18
N VAL A 177 16.04 -43.02 1.97
CA VAL A 177 16.94 -44.12 1.61
C VAL A 177 17.79 -43.68 0.43
N VAL A 178 19.12 -43.70 0.55
CA VAL A 178 20.05 -43.39 -0.53
C VAL A 178 20.79 -44.65 -0.94
N ASN A 179 20.72 -45.02 -2.22
CA ASN A 179 21.34 -46.23 -2.78
C ASN A 179 21.01 -47.52 -1.99
N GLY A 180 19.80 -47.59 -1.43
CA GLY A 180 19.32 -48.72 -0.64
C GLY A 180 19.66 -48.67 0.86
N GLU A 181 20.40 -47.67 1.32
CA GLU A 181 20.74 -47.46 2.73
C GLU A 181 19.84 -46.38 3.35
N GLN A 182 19.25 -46.65 4.52
CA GLN A 182 18.45 -45.66 5.23
C GLN A 182 19.36 -44.60 5.87
N MET A 183 19.09 -43.33 5.59
CA MET A 183 19.99 -42.23 5.93
C MET A 183 19.65 -41.52 7.24
N CYS A 184 18.39 -41.57 7.65
CA CYS A 184 17.90 -40.93 8.87
C CYS A 184 16.78 -41.74 9.51
N GLU A 185 16.45 -41.45 10.77
CA GLU A 185 15.19 -41.91 11.36
C GLU A 185 14.00 -41.38 10.55
N PRO A 186 12.86 -42.11 10.50
CA PRO A 186 11.67 -41.61 9.85
C PRO A 186 11.26 -40.23 10.40
N VAL A 187 10.92 -39.31 9.51
CA VAL A 187 10.50 -37.94 9.81
C VAL A 187 8.98 -37.87 9.77
N GLN A 188 8.36 -37.30 10.79
CA GLN A 188 6.91 -37.04 10.77
C GLN A 188 6.61 -35.88 9.84
N GLN A 189 5.94 -36.14 8.72
CA GLN A 189 5.55 -35.08 7.78
C GLN A 189 4.53 -34.14 8.44
N THR A 190 4.62 -32.84 8.15
CA THR A 190 3.64 -31.85 8.63
C THR A 190 2.34 -31.91 7.83
N ILE A 191 1.26 -31.45 8.46
CA ILE A 191 -0.06 -31.33 7.85
C ILE A 191 -0.38 -29.86 7.59
N PHE A 192 -1.00 -29.58 6.45
CA PHE A 192 -1.56 -28.27 6.19
C PHE A 192 -2.86 -28.05 6.98
N ASP A 193 -2.78 -27.35 8.12
CA ASP A 193 -3.93 -26.98 8.96
C ASP A 193 -4.10 -25.46 9.16
N GLY A 194 -3.28 -24.66 8.49
CA GLY A 194 -3.26 -23.19 8.60
C GLY A 194 -2.39 -22.65 9.73
N THR A 195 -1.69 -23.50 10.50
CA THR A 195 -0.77 -23.07 11.57
C THR A 195 0.66 -22.85 11.11
N ILE A 196 1.06 -23.36 9.94
CA ILE A 196 2.38 -23.16 9.34
C ILE A 196 2.50 -21.70 8.89
N GLN A 197 3.40 -20.93 9.51
CA GLN A 197 3.64 -19.52 9.20
C GLN A 197 4.99 -19.30 8.51
N SER A 198 5.90 -20.27 8.59
CA SER A 198 7.25 -20.20 8.01
C SER A 198 7.78 -21.59 7.59
N ILE A 199 8.88 -21.61 6.84
CA ILE A 199 9.61 -22.86 6.52
C ILE A 199 10.18 -23.54 7.77
N ASP A 200 10.36 -22.80 8.87
CA ASP A 200 10.87 -23.34 10.14
C ASP A 200 9.83 -24.24 10.85
N ASP A 201 8.54 -24.05 10.52
CA ASP A 201 7.43 -24.84 11.07
C ASP A 201 7.25 -26.19 10.34
N VAL A 202 8.00 -26.42 9.26
CA VAL A 202 7.83 -27.57 8.37
C VAL A 202 8.82 -28.68 8.70
N ALA A 203 8.33 -29.92 8.65
CA ALA A 203 9.19 -31.08 8.84
C ALA A 203 10.24 -31.15 7.73
N THR A 204 11.50 -31.38 8.12
CA THR A 204 12.63 -31.51 7.21
C THR A 204 13.34 -32.84 7.39
N SER A 205 13.95 -33.34 6.33
CA SER A 205 14.99 -34.36 6.44
C SER A 205 16.32 -33.78 5.94
N PHE A 206 17.37 -34.02 6.71
CA PHE A 206 18.74 -33.66 6.38
C PHE A 206 19.58 -34.92 6.35
N ILE A 207 20.16 -35.23 5.19
CA ILE A 207 20.95 -36.44 4.98
C ILE A 207 22.32 -36.07 4.43
N SER A 208 23.32 -36.93 4.71
CA SER A 208 24.67 -36.83 4.18
C SER A 208 25.03 -38.15 3.49
N PHE A 209 25.54 -38.09 2.27
CA PHE A 209 25.93 -39.27 1.50
C PHE A 209 27.17 -38.99 0.64
N ASN A 210 27.79 -40.03 0.10
CA ASN A 210 28.89 -39.90 -0.85
C ASN A 210 28.43 -40.27 -2.25
N ALA A 211 28.71 -39.41 -3.24
CA ALA A 211 28.54 -39.72 -4.64
C ALA A 211 29.83 -40.31 -5.24
N THR A 212 29.68 -41.25 -6.16
CA THR A 212 30.79 -41.85 -6.91
C THR A 212 30.75 -41.35 -8.35
N GLU A 213 31.91 -41.01 -8.92
CA GLU A 213 32.01 -40.47 -10.27
C GLU A 213 31.28 -41.34 -11.30
N GLY A 214 30.38 -40.73 -12.08
CA GLY A 214 29.66 -41.39 -13.15
C GLY A 214 28.59 -42.40 -12.71
N GLN A 215 28.31 -42.51 -11.42
CA GLN A 215 27.21 -43.32 -10.89
C GLN A 215 26.00 -42.42 -10.59
N ASP A 216 24.81 -42.93 -10.90
CA ASP A 216 23.56 -42.29 -10.51
C ASP A 216 23.36 -42.47 -8.99
N VAL A 217 22.86 -41.43 -8.30
CA VAL A 217 22.44 -41.52 -6.89
C VAL A 217 20.93 -41.72 -6.87
N VAL A 218 20.47 -42.80 -6.25
CA VAL A 218 19.04 -43.10 -6.10
C VAL A 218 18.61 -42.70 -4.71
N ILE A 219 17.62 -41.81 -4.62
CA ILE A 219 17.07 -41.28 -3.37
C ILE A 219 15.59 -41.64 -3.31
N ASP A 220 15.22 -42.46 -2.33
CA ASP A 220 13.85 -42.92 -2.11
C ASP A 220 13.30 -42.28 -0.83
N TYR A 221 12.17 -41.60 -0.96
CA TYR A 221 11.32 -41.16 0.15
C TYR A 221 10.21 -42.17 0.32
N VAL A 222 10.24 -42.92 1.42
CA VAL A 222 9.32 -44.06 1.65
C VAL A 222 8.37 -43.72 2.78
N ALA A 223 7.06 -43.77 2.53
CA ALA A 223 6.06 -43.63 3.58
C ALA A 223 6.11 -44.82 4.56
N VAL A 224 5.95 -44.55 5.84
CA VAL A 224 6.01 -45.54 6.93
C VAL A 224 4.73 -45.43 7.76
N PRO A 225 3.58 -45.97 7.27
CA PRO A 225 2.34 -45.97 8.04
C PRO A 225 2.45 -46.96 9.22
N ALA A 226 2.07 -46.51 10.41
CA ALA A 226 1.94 -47.35 11.59
C ALA A 226 0.62 -48.14 11.61
N ASP A 227 0.68 -49.39 12.06
CA ASP A 227 -0.48 -50.28 12.20
C ASP A 227 -1.60 -49.65 13.05
N GLY A 228 -2.83 -49.67 12.53
CA GLY A 228 -4.02 -49.21 13.26
C GLY A 228 -4.21 -47.69 13.33
N VAL A 229 -3.38 -46.90 12.63
CA VAL A 229 -3.53 -45.44 12.50
C VAL A 229 -4.19 -45.10 11.16
N GLU A 230 -5.22 -44.26 11.18
CA GLU A 230 -5.81 -43.72 9.95
C GLU A 230 -5.06 -42.45 9.51
N TYR A 231 -4.53 -42.47 8.30
CA TYR A 231 -3.83 -41.32 7.69
C TYR A 231 -4.74 -40.59 6.69
N VAL A 232 -4.35 -39.36 6.31
CA VAL A 232 -4.99 -38.65 5.18
C VAL A 232 -4.82 -39.40 3.87
N ASN A 233 -3.65 -40.01 3.70
CA ASN A 233 -3.27 -40.95 2.65
C ASN A 233 -1.92 -41.58 3.05
N HIS A 234 -1.38 -42.49 2.24
CA HIS A 234 -0.13 -43.18 2.53
C HIS A 234 1.05 -42.72 1.67
N ARG A 235 1.13 -41.41 1.39
CA ARG A 235 2.12 -40.84 0.48
C ARG A 235 3.27 -40.12 1.19
N PRO A 236 4.48 -40.15 0.61
CA PRO A 236 5.53 -39.19 0.91
C PRO A 236 5.31 -37.91 0.08
N TYR A 237 5.57 -36.76 0.70
CA TYR A 237 5.55 -35.43 0.10
C TYR A 237 6.96 -34.84 0.12
N VAL A 238 7.37 -34.24 -1.00
CA VAL A 238 8.58 -33.43 -1.07
C VAL A 238 8.20 -32.08 -1.68
N ASN A 239 8.39 -31.01 -0.92
CA ASN A 239 7.99 -29.66 -1.31
C ASN A 239 9.14 -28.91 -1.99
N GLY A 240 10.36 -29.08 -1.48
CA GLY A 240 11.57 -28.53 -2.08
C GLY A 240 12.82 -29.32 -1.70
N MET A 241 13.89 -29.13 -2.48
CA MET A 241 15.19 -29.79 -2.28
C MET A 241 16.34 -28.79 -2.29
N ILE A 242 17.30 -28.95 -1.39
CA ILE A 242 18.54 -28.17 -1.35
C ILE A 242 19.74 -29.10 -1.24
N PHE A 243 20.55 -29.18 -2.29
CA PHE A 243 21.82 -29.92 -2.28
C PHE A 243 22.93 -29.09 -1.65
N ASP A 244 23.80 -29.76 -0.90
CA ASP A 244 24.96 -29.17 -0.23
C ASP A 244 24.59 -28.02 0.73
N ALA A 245 23.41 -28.14 1.36
CA ALA A 245 22.96 -27.27 2.44
C ALA A 245 23.70 -27.58 3.76
N ALA A 246 23.78 -26.57 4.63
CA ALA A 246 24.12 -26.79 6.03
C ALA A 246 22.98 -27.50 6.79
N ASP A 247 23.32 -28.25 7.83
CA ASP A 247 22.33 -28.91 8.70
C ASP A 247 21.42 -27.85 9.35
N PRO A 248 20.09 -27.91 9.14
CA PRO A 248 19.16 -26.96 9.74
C PRO A 248 19.21 -26.97 11.27
N ASN A 249 19.57 -28.09 11.92
CA ASN A 249 19.69 -28.17 13.38
C ASN A 249 20.93 -27.44 13.93
N MET A 250 21.84 -27.04 13.04
CA MET A 250 23.02 -26.25 13.37
C MET A 250 22.83 -24.76 13.09
N LYS A 251 21.63 -24.32 12.70
CA LYS A 251 21.29 -22.92 12.45
C LYS A 251 20.44 -22.34 13.58
N ALA A 252 20.48 -21.00 13.71
CA ALA A 252 19.52 -20.28 14.54
C ALA A 252 18.11 -20.39 13.94
N THR A 253 17.10 -20.39 14.82
CA THR A 253 15.67 -20.45 14.46
C THR A 253 14.89 -19.34 15.17
N ASN A 254 13.62 -19.14 14.84
CA ASN A 254 12.75 -18.14 15.49
C ASN A 254 13.34 -16.71 15.48
N LEU A 255 13.94 -16.32 14.35
CA LEU A 255 14.53 -15.00 14.17
C LEU A 255 13.42 -13.93 14.20
N TRP A 256 13.63 -12.87 14.98
CA TRP A 256 12.80 -11.67 15.00
C TRP A 256 13.68 -10.42 14.87
N PRO A 257 13.32 -9.42 14.03
CA PRO A 257 12.10 -9.36 13.21
C PRO A 257 12.02 -10.46 12.15
N ASN A 258 10.79 -10.93 11.92
CA ASN A 258 10.51 -11.96 10.91
C ASN A 258 11.00 -11.48 9.53
N ASN A 259 11.40 -12.44 8.68
CA ASN A 259 11.81 -12.13 7.32
C ASN A 259 10.70 -11.36 6.58
N THR A 260 11.11 -10.39 5.76
CA THR A 260 10.28 -9.48 4.96
C THR A 260 9.32 -8.59 5.76
N ASN A 261 9.51 -8.44 7.08
CA ASN A 261 8.73 -7.48 7.85
C ASN A 261 9.13 -6.03 7.51
N MET A 262 8.28 -5.34 6.76
CA MET A 262 8.54 -3.96 6.29
C MET A 262 8.05 -2.85 7.22
N HIS A 263 7.53 -3.20 8.39
CA HIS A 263 6.88 -2.27 9.35
C HIS A 263 7.29 -2.53 10.80
N VAL A 264 8.57 -2.84 11.04
CA VAL A 264 9.06 -3.13 12.39
C VAL A 264 9.00 -1.87 13.25
N ASP A 265 8.34 -1.97 14.41
CA ASP A 265 8.33 -0.89 15.38
C ASP A 265 9.72 -0.66 15.97
N ALA A 266 10.23 0.57 15.83
CA ALA A 266 11.60 0.93 16.17
C ALA A 266 11.67 2.26 16.95
N PRO A 267 11.11 2.32 18.17
CA PRO A 267 11.15 3.54 18.97
C PRO A 267 12.60 4.00 19.16
N GLY A 268 12.87 5.26 18.82
CA GLY A 268 14.22 5.82 18.87
C GLY A 268 15.20 5.25 17.85
N ARG A 269 14.70 4.71 16.72
CA ARG A 269 15.50 4.12 15.62
C ARG A 269 16.33 2.93 16.08
N SER A 270 15.72 2.10 16.93
CA SER A 270 16.35 0.94 17.54
C SER A 270 15.43 -0.27 17.48
N VAL A 271 15.99 -1.43 17.13
CA VAL A 271 15.28 -2.72 17.11
C VAL A 271 16.13 -3.75 17.85
N THR A 272 15.50 -4.57 18.69
CA THR A 272 16.18 -5.68 19.37
C THR A 272 16.01 -6.96 18.54
N LEU A 273 17.01 -7.32 17.75
CA LEU A 273 17.03 -8.59 17.04
C LEU A 273 17.10 -9.74 18.07
N THR A 274 16.29 -10.79 17.91
CA THR A 274 16.29 -11.98 18.78
C THR A 274 16.22 -13.25 17.96
N TRP A 275 16.74 -14.35 18.49
CA TRP A 275 16.68 -15.66 17.86
C TRP A 275 16.70 -16.77 18.92
N THR A 276 16.54 -18.01 18.50
CA THR A 276 16.84 -19.22 19.30
C THR A 276 18.10 -19.85 18.74
N GLY A 277 19.13 -19.99 19.57
CA GLY A 277 20.40 -20.54 19.15
C GLY A 277 20.34 -22.04 18.84
N ALA A 278 21.19 -22.50 17.93
CA ALA A 278 21.35 -23.93 17.69
C ALA A 278 21.86 -24.65 18.96
N ALA A 279 21.37 -25.87 19.22
CA ALA A 279 21.80 -26.64 20.41
C ALA A 279 23.31 -26.95 20.42
N SER A 280 23.95 -26.97 19.26
CA SER A 280 25.39 -27.17 19.08
C SER A 280 26.22 -25.89 19.21
N ALA A 281 25.59 -24.71 19.26
CA ALA A 281 26.27 -23.43 19.23
C ALA A 281 26.97 -23.09 20.56
N ALA A 282 28.22 -22.65 20.46
CA ALA A 282 28.99 -22.06 21.56
C ALA A 282 28.87 -20.53 21.59
N SER A 283 28.63 -19.90 20.43
CA SER A 283 28.39 -18.46 20.27
C SER A 283 27.68 -18.16 18.95
N HIS A 284 27.09 -16.98 18.84
CA HIS A 284 26.33 -16.50 17.68
C HIS A 284 27.03 -15.29 17.07
N ARG A 285 27.34 -15.33 15.77
CA ARG A 285 27.80 -14.16 15.00
C ARG A 285 26.59 -13.49 14.36
N VAL A 286 26.32 -12.26 14.76
CA VAL A 286 25.24 -11.44 14.20
C VAL A 286 25.77 -10.71 13.00
N MET A 287 25.19 -10.99 11.84
CA MET A 287 25.53 -10.37 10.57
C MET A 287 24.41 -9.39 10.22
N LEU A 288 24.75 -8.14 9.87
CA LEU A 288 23.79 -7.09 9.53
C LEU A 288 24.35 -6.20 8.41
N GLY A 289 23.49 -5.78 7.49
CA GLY A 289 23.81 -4.86 6.40
C GLY A 289 22.56 -4.26 5.77
N THR A 290 22.74 -3.38 4.79
CA THR A 290 21.65 -2.82 3.96
C THR A 290 21.60 -3.43 2.56
N SER A 291 22.30 -4.56 2.37
CA SER A 291 22.35 -5.33 1.13
C SER A 291 22.56 -6.79 1.51
N GLU A 292 21.78 -7.68 0.89
CA GLU A 292 21.84 -9.13 1.10
C GLU A 292 23.25 -9.69 0.83
N ASP A 293 23.92 -9.18 -0.20
CA ASP A 293 25.25 -9.64 -0.63
C ASP A 293 26.40 -9.07 0.21
N ASN A 294 26.13 -8.16 1.14
CA ASN A 294 27.17 -7.43 1.89
C ASN A 294 26.79 -7.26 3.37
N LEU A 295 26.72 -8.38 4.08
CA LEU A 295 26.53 -8.40 5.53
C LEU A 295 27.86 -8.23 6.26
N GLN A 296 27.83 -7.48 7.36
CA GLN A 296 28.99 -7.28 8.24
C GLN A 296 28.71 -7.88 9.61
N GLU A 297 29.72 -8.50 10.22
CA GLU A 297 29.60 -8.96 11.61
C GLU A 297 29.51 -7.73 12.52
N VAL A 298 28.40 -7.61 13.25
CA VAL A 298 28.17 -6.54 14.23
C VAL A 298 28.32 -7.01 15.68
N GLN A 299 28.24 -8.31 15.93
CA GLN A 299 28.46 -8.92 17.25
C GLN A 299 28.87 -10.40 17.11
N ASN A 300 29.70 -10.88 18.02
CA ASN A 300 29.88 -12.31 18.30
C ASN A 300 29.76 -12.54 19.81
N SER A 301 28.75 -13.30 20.24
CA SER A 301 28.42 -13.44 21.66
C SER A 301 27.66 -14.71 21.97
N THR A 302 27.54 -15.07 23.25
CA THR A 302 26.63 -16.14 23.71
C THR A 302 25.20 -15.64 23.97
N ALA A 303 24.91 -14.37 23.72
CA ALA A 303 23.56 -13.83 23.89
C ALA A 303 22.75 -14.07 22.62
N GLU A 304 21.49 -14.48 22.79
CA GLU A 304 20.54 -14.71 21.69
C GLU A 304 19.77 -13.43 21.31
N SER A 305 20.42 -12.28 21.46
CA SER A 305 19.85 -10.98 21.11
C SER A 305 20.92 -9.93 20.76
N TYR A 306 20.53 -8.95 19.94
CA TYR A 306 21.34 -7.81 19.54
C TYR A 306 20.48 -6.56 19.37
N VAL A 307 20.90 -5.42 19.93
CA VAL A 307 20.20 -4.14 19.75
C VAL A 307 20.83 -3.39 18.58
N ALA A 308 20.15 -3.39 17.44
CA ALA A 308 20.52 -2.58 16.28
C ALA A 308 20.01 -1.15 16.50
N THR A 309 20.89 -0.15 16.38
CA THR A 309 20.59 1.27 16.64
C THR A 309 20.95 2.14 15.44
N GLY A 310 20.41 3.37 15.39
CA GLY A 310 20.67 4.30 14.29
C GLY A 310 20.08 3.83 12.96
N LEU A 311 18.99 3.05 13.04
CA LEU A 311 18.29 2.54 11.87
C LEU A 311 17.54 3.67 11.15
N SER A 312 17.50 3.62 9.83
CA SER A 312 16.75 4.53 8.99
C SER A 312 15.66 3.77 8.27
N ASN A 313 14.45 4.33 8.25
CA ASN A 313 13.34 3.83 7.46
C ASN A 313 13.58 4.00 5.95
N MET A 314 14.70 4.58 5.50
CA MET A 314 15.07 4.61 4.08
C MET A 314 15.77 3.34 3.61
N ASN A 315 16.17 2.46 4.52
CA ASN A 315 16.87 1.22 4.20
C ASN A 315 16.02 -0.02 4.49
N ILE A 316 16.18 -1.03 3.63
CA ILE A 316 15.89 -2.42 4.01
C ILE A 316 17.17 -2.97 4.64
N TYR A 317 17.04 -3.51 5.84
CA TYR A 317 18.11 -4.17 6.56
C TYR A 317 18.05 -5.68 6.30
N TYR A 318 19.20 -6.26 6.03
CA TYR A 318 19.39 -7.69 5.87
C TYR A 318 20.25 -8.19 7.02
N TRP A 319 19.86 -9.30 7.64
CA TRP A 319 20.57 -9.85 8.78
C TRP A 319 20.48 -11.38 8.81
N ARG A 320 21.48 -12.01 9.41
CA ARG A 320 21.48 -13.45 9.67
C ARG A 320 22.28 -13.75 10.92
N ILE A 321 22.11 -14.96 11.44
CA ILE A 321 22.90 -15.47 12.55
C ILE A 321 23.75 -16.64 12.07
N ASP A 322 25.07 -16.47 12.15
CA ASP A 322 26.01 -17.57 11.87
C ASP A 322 26.36 -18.24 13.20
N GLU A 323 25.98 -19.51 13.34
CA GLU A 323 26.15 -20.28 14.57
C GLU A 323 27.56 -20.85 14.65
N VAL A 324 28.25 -20.61 15.75
CA VAL A 324 29.63 -21.08 15.95
C VAL A 324 29.63 -22.27 16.90
N PRO A 325 29.72 -23.51 16.40
CA PRO A 325 29.87 -24.69 17.25
C PRO A 325 31.22 -24.72 17.96
N ALA A 326 31.36 -25.60 18.95
CA ALA A 326 32.62 -25.80 19.68
C ALA A 326 33.81 -26.22 18.79
N SER A 327 33.56 -26.76 17.58
CA SER A 327 34.59 -27.06 16.58
C SER A 327 35.23 -25.80 15.98
N GLY A 328 34.54 -24.65 16.05
CA GLY A 328 35.04 -23.34 15.67
C GLY A 328 34.66 -22.87 14.26
N ASP A 329 34.21 -23.75 13.37
CA ASP A 329 33.79 -23.39 12.01
C ASP A 329 32.32 -22.92 12.02
N PRO A 330 32.03 -21.64 11.71
CA PRO A 330 30.67 -21.12 11.73
C PRO A 330 29.76 -21.77 10.67
N VAL A 331 28.52 -22.02 11.05
CA VAL A 331 27.44 -22.46 10.17
C VAL A 331 26.59 -21.25 9.81
N GLU A 332 26.54 -20.90 8.52
CA GLU A 332 25.76 -19.73 8.08
C GLU A 332 24.25 -19.95 8.25
N GLY A 333 23.59 -18.95 8.82
CA GLY A 333 22.13 -18.92 8.94
C GLY A 333 21.44 -18.38 7.68
N ASP A 334 20.11 -18.38 7.71
CA ASP A 334 19.30 -17.82 6.63
C ASP A 334 19.21 -16.29 6.76
N VAL A 335 19.19 -15.60 5.62
CA VAL A 335 19.16 -14.13 5.58
C VAL A 335 17.72 -13.64 5.67
N TYR A 336 17.45 -12.86 6.72
CA TYR A 336 16.18 -12.22 6.98
C TYR A 336 16.29 -10.74 6.60
N SER A 337 15.19 -10.18 6.11
CA SER A 337 15.11 -8.75 5.79
C SER A 337 14.03 -8.06 6.63
N PHE A 338 14.26 -6.80 6.99
CA PHE A 338 13.25 -5.96 7.63
C PHE A 338 13.44 -4.48 7.33
N ARG A 339 12.38 -3.70 7.50
CA ARG A 339 12.39 -2.22 7.47
C ARG A 339 11.67 -1.70 8.69
N ILE A 340 12.20 -0.63 9.28
CA ILE A 340 11.53 0.03 10.41
C ILE A 340 10.34 0.85 9.91
N ASN A 341 9.26 0.91 10.70
CA ASN A 341 8.09 1.67 10.35
C ASN A 341 8.37 3.19 10.32
N GLN A 342 7.64 3.89 9.46
CA GLN A 342 7.57 5.36 9.43
C GLN A 342 6.16 5.75 9.07
N GLN A 343 5.61 6.72 9.78
CA GLN A 343 4.25 7.20 9.53
C GLN A 343 4.18 7.74 8.08
N ALA A 344 3.15 7.36 7.32
CA ALA A 344 3.00 7.63 5.89
C ALA A 344 3.20 9.11 5.55
N PHE A 345 2.66 9.98 6.41
CA PHE A 345 2.88 11.43 6.43
C PHE A 345 2.50 11.95 7.83
N PRO A 346 2.98 13.14 8.25
CA PRO A 346 2.55 13.74 9.50
C PRO A 346 1.03 13.88 9.56
N GLY A 347 0.40 13.25 10.56
CA GLY A 347 -1.06 13.22 10.73
C GLY A 347 -1.77 12.02 10.12
N ALA A 348 -1.05 11.03 9.57
CA ALA A 348 -1.62 9.73 9.24
C ALA A 348 -1.91 8.91 10.51
N GLU A 349 -3.15 8.52 10.76
CA GLU A 349 -3.55 7.78 11.97
C GLU A 349 -4.11 6.39 11.63
N GLY A 350 -4.35 5.58 12.66
CA GLY A 350 -4.98 4.27 12.48
C GLY A 350 -4.11 3.20 11.83
N PHE A 351 -4.68 2.06 11.48
CA PHE A 351 -3.92 0.89 11.05
C PHE A 351 -3.15 1.06 9.72
N GLY A 352 -3.65 1.90 8.80
CA GLY A 352 -2.96 2.21 7.53
C GLY A 352 -1.85 3.25 7.64
N ARG A 353 -1.61 3.84 8.82
CA ARG A 353 -0.63 4.92 9.01
C ARG A 353 0.80 4.57 8.66
N TRP A 354 1.15 3.29 8.56
CA TRP A 354 2.50 2.83 8.27
C TRP A 354 2.77 2.59 6.78
N ALA A 355 1.79 2.84 5.90
CA ALA A 355 1.97 2.72 4.46
C ALA A 355 3.27 3.40 3.98
N ASN A 356 4.12 2.67 3.26
CA ASN A 356 5.38 3.24 2.76
C ASN A 356 5.17 4.20 1.59
N GLY A 357 4.12 3.98 0.78
CA GLY A 357 3.92 4.73 -0.46
C GLY A 357 5.14 4.61 -1.38
N GLY A 358 5.37 5.65 -2.18
CA GLY A 358 6.49 5.78 -3.09
C GLY A 358 7.81 6.25 -2.48
N ARG A 359 7.99 6.20 -1.15
CA ARG A 359 9.16 6.72 -0.44
C ARG A 359 10.47 6.08 -0.92
N GLY A 360 11.45 6.90 -1.27
CA GLY A 360 12.73 6.45 -1.82
C GLY A 360 12.65 5.94 -3.27
N GLY A 361 11.47 6.06 -3.89
CA GLY A 361 11.17 5.56 -5.22
C GLY A 361 11.34 6.59 -6.32
N GLN A 362 10.79 6.27 -7.49
CA GLN A 362 10.77 7.16 -8.66
C GLN A 362 9.74 8.28 -8.49
N VAL A 363 9.96 9.39 -9.17
CA VAL A 363 8.95 10.44 -9.32
C VAL A 363 8.38 10.38 -10.72
N VAL A 364 7.05 10.34 -10.81
CA VAL A 364 6.32 10.14 -12.06
C VAL A 364 5.35 11.28 -12.27
N HIS A 365 5.56 12.06 -13.32
CA HIS A 365 4.75 13.24 -13.62
C HIS A 365 3.55 12.87 -14.50
N VAL A 366 2.37 13.29 -14.09
CA VAL A 366 1.17 13.34 -14.93
C VAL A 366 1.10 14.73 -15.56
N THR A 367 1.32 14.78 -16.87
CA THR A 367 1.38 15.99 -17.70
C THR A 367 0.24 16.08 -18.72
N SER A 368 -0.63 15.07 -18.77
CA SER A 368 -1.75 14.97 -19.70
C SER A 368 -3.02 14.50 -19.00
N LEU A 369 -4.17 15.04 -19.41
CA LEU A 369 -5.50 14.62 -18.93
C LEU A 369 -6.10 13.46 -19.74
N GLU A 370 -5.41 13.02 -20.79
CA GLU A 370 -5.85 11.91 -21.64
C GLU A 370 -5.74 10.56 -20.92
N ASP A 371 -6.53 9.57 -21.34
CA ASP A 371 -6.52 8.19 -20.82
C ASP A 371 -6.15 7.15 -21.91
N ASP A 372 -5.10 7.43 -22.67
CA ASP A 372 -4.63 6.56 -23.76
C ASP A 372 -3.49 5.60 -23.37
N GLY A 373 -2.99 5.72 -22.13
CA GLY A 373 -1.90 4.90 -21.59
C GLY A 373 -0.51 5.31 -22.08
N THR A 374 -0.37 6.47 -22.72
CA THR A 374 0.94 7.03 -23.10
C THR A 374 1.63 7.71 -21.91
N GLU A 375 2.96 7.85 -22.00
CA GLU A 375 3.78 8.52 -21.00
C GLU A 375 3.24 9.93 -20.68
N GLY A 376 3.18 10.26 -19.39
CA GLY A 376 2.57 11.50 -18.89
C GLY A 376 1.07 11.41 -18.59
N THR A 377 0.40 10.28 -18.87
CA THR A 377 -1.00 10.04 -18.43
C THR A 377 -1.06 9.35 -17.06
N LEU A 378 -2.17 9.55 -16.34
CA LEU A 378 -2.41 8.86 -15.07
C LEU A 378 -2.42 7.32 -15.24
N ARG A 379 -3.01 6.81 -16.32
CA ARG A 379 -3.01 5.37 -16.61
C ARG A 379 -1.61 4.82 -16.77
N TRP A 380 -0.75 5.50 -17.54
CA TRP A 380 0.63 5.06 -17.70
C TRP A 380 1.37 5.02 -16.36
N ALA A 381 1.22 6.06 -15.54
CA ALA A 381 1.84 6.16 -14.23
C ALA A 381 1.41 5.00 -13.29
N LEU A 382 0.15 4.56 -13.38
CA LEU A 382 -0.42 3.56 -12.48
C LEU A 382 -0.33 2.11 -12.99
N GLU A 383 -0.41 1.90 -14.31
CA GLU A 383 -0.44 0.55 -14.92
C GLU A 383 0.88 0.17 -15.61
N THR A 384 1.72 1.12 -16.03
CA THR A 384 2.91 0.80 -16.84
C THR A 384 4.22 0.96 -16.07
N VAL A 385 4.33 1.99 -15.22
CA VAL A 385 5.54 2.21 -14.41
C VAL A 385 5.63 1.18 -13.29
N THR A 386 6.80 0.55 -13.14
CA THR A 386 7.09 -0.45 -12.11
C THR A 386 8.01 0.11 -11.01
N GLY A 387 7.97 -0.54 -9.85
CA GLY A 387 8.69 -0.18 -8.64
C GLY A 387 7.99 0.90 -7.79
N PRO A 388 8.55 1.18 -6.59
CA PRO A 388 8.09 2.25 -5.72
C PRO A 388 8.10 3.59 -6.45
N ARG A 389 7.00 4.34 -6.37
CA ARG A 389 6.88 5.62 -7.08
C ARG A 389 5.89 6.60 -6.47
N THR A 390 6.23 7.88 -6.59
CA THR A 390 5.38 9.01 -6.23
C THR A 390 4.86 9.67 -7.50
N VAL A 391 3.55 9.64 -7.70
CA VAL A 391 2.85 10.26 -8.82
C VAL A 391 2.48 11.70 -8.44
N VAL A 392 3.01 12.66 -9.20
CA VAL A 392 2.77 14.10 -9.07
C VAL A 392 2.06 14.64 -10.31
N PHE A 393 1.36 15.77 -10.19
CA PHE A 393 0.52 16.34 -11.24
C PHE A 393 1.00 17.72 -11.67
N ASP A 394 1.38 17.83 -12.95
CA ASP A 394 1.70 19.10 -13.59
C ASP A 394 0.49 19.73 -14.28
N VAL A 395 -0.63 19.00 -14.32
CA VAL A 395 -1.90 19.44 -14.90
C VAL A 395 -3.03 19.39 -13.88
N SER A 396 -4.06 20.20 -14.12
CA SER A 396 -5.35 20.15 -13.41
C SER A 396 -6.48 19.98 -14.40
N GLY A 397 -7.62 19.47 -13.95
CA GLY A 397 -8.80 19.25 -14.77
C GLY A 397 -9.43 17.87 -14.60
N ILE A 398 -10.25 17.50 -15.56
CA ILE A 398 -10.95 16.21 -15.58
C ILE A 398 -10.18 15.20 -16.44
N ILE A 399 -9.81 14.07 -15.83
CA ILE A 399 -9.35 12.86 -16.51
C ILE A 399 -10.55 11.94 -16.70
N THR A 400 -10.99 11.76 -17.94
CA THR A 400 -12.10 10.83 -18.27
C THR A 400 -11.53 9.48 -18.65
N LEU A 401 -11.77 8.47 -17.83
CA LEU A 401 -11.26 7.13 -18.07
C LEU A 401 -12.04 6.45 -19.21
N ASN A 402 -11.31 5.78 -20.09
CA ASN A 402 -11.81 4.91 -21.15
C ASN A 402 -12.18 3.52 -20.63
N LYS A 403 -11.51 3.06 -19.56
CA LYS A 403 -11.73 1.77 -18.87
C LYS A 403 -11.23 1.85 -17.42
N ARG A 404 -11.49 0.83 -16.60
CA ARG A 404 -10.95 0.78 -15.22
C ARG A 404 -9.43 0.95 -15.19
N ILE A 405 -8.92 1.58 -14.14
CA ILE A 405 -7.49 1.54 -13.80
C ILE A 405 -7.29 0.51 -12.69
N THR A 406 -6.31 -0.39 -12.88
CA THR A 406 -5.83 -1.29 -11.83
C THR A 406 -4.36 -0.99 -11.58
N VAL A 407 -4.02 -0.49 -10.39
CA VAL A 407 -2.62 -0.25 -10.03
C VAL A 407 -1.89 -1.59 -9.96
N ASN A 408 -0.85 -1.75 -10.77
CA ASN A 408 -0.23 -3.06 -11.01
C ASN A 408 0.77 -3.52 -9.94
N GLU A 409 1.31 -2.61 -9.13
CA GLU A 409 2.36 -2.91 -8.14
C GLU A 409 2.18 -2.08 -6.84
N PRO A 410 2.68 -2.55 -5.68
CA PRO A 410 2.64 -1.83 -4.41
C PRO A 410 3.56 -0.60 -4.38
N TYR A 411 3.57 0.10 -3.25
CA TYR A 411 4.47 1.23 -2.95
C TYR A 411 4.23 2.45 -3.86
N VAL A 412 2.96 2.89 -3.94
CA VAL A 412 2.55 4.01 -4.79
C VAL A 412 1.97 5.14 -3.95
N THR A 413 2.57 6.32 -4.05
CA THR A 413 1.97 7.57 -3.57
C THR A 413 1.30 8.28 -4.73
N ILE A 414 0.02 8.63 -4.62
CA ILE A 414 -0.71 9.49 -5.56
C ILE A 414 -0.97 10.83 -4.88
N ALA A 415 -0.19 11.85 -5.24
CA ALA A 415 -0.14 13.13 -4.55
C ALA A 415 -0.98 14.21 -5.25
N GLY A 416 -2.31 14.12 -5.15
CA GLY A 416 -3.25 15.06 -5.78
C GLY A 416 -3.04 16.53 -5.39
N GLN A 417 -2.46 16.81 -4.22
CA GLN A 417 -2.15 18.17 -3.76
C GLN A 417 -1.10 18.91 -4.59
N THR A 418 -0.39 18.20 -5.48
CA THR A 418 0.61 18.81 -6.37
C THR A 418 -0.01 19.50 -7.60
N ALA A 419 -1.23 19.09 -7.99
CA ALA A 419 -1.93 19.63 -9.14
C ALA A 419 -2.12 21.16 -9.03
N PRO A 420 -1.96 21.92 -10.12
CA PRO A 420 -2.30 23.34 -10.15
C PRO A 420 -3.83 23.57 -10.09
N GLY A 421 -4.25 24.83 -10.15
CA GLY A 421 -5.67 25.20 -10.30
C GLY A 421 -6.59 24.59 -9.23
N ASP A 422 -7.66 23.95 -9.69
CA ASP A 422 -8.70 23.31 -8.86
C ASP A 422 -8.39 21.84 -8.52
N GLY A 423 -7.26 21.30 -8.99
CA GLY A 423 -6.86 19.92 -8.78
C GLY A 423 -7.34 18.94 -9.87
N ILE A 424 -7.35 17.65 -9.54
CA ILE A 424 -7.69 16.57 -10.47
C ILE A 424 -9.01 15.90 -10.10
N VAL A 425 -9.87 15.75 -11.09
CA VAL A 425 -11.01 14.83 -11.06
C VAL A 425 -10.72 13.65 -11.95
N VAL A 426 -10.91 12.43 -11.46
CA VAL A 426 -10.93 11.23 -12.29
C VAL A 426 -12.35 10.70 -12.35
N ARG A 427 -12.84 10.40 -13.56
CA ARG A 427 -14.23 9.98 -13.75
C ARG A 427 -14.46 8.84 -14.73
N GLY A 428 -15.67 8.29 -14.67
CA GLY A 428 -16.23 7.38 -15.68
C GLY A 428 -15.99 5.90 -15.45
N HIS A 429 -14.89 5.55 -14.78
CA HIS A 429 -14.55 4.16 -14.44
C HIS A 429 -13.91 4.05 -13.05
N GLN A 430 -13.91 2.83 -12.51
CA GLN A 430 -13.29 2.49 -11.24
C GLN A 430 -11.77 2.70 -11.27
N ILE A 431 -11.22 3.11 -10.12
CA ILE A 431 -9.80 2.95 -9.80
C ILE A 431 -9.66 1.92 -8.68
N SER A 432 -8.93 0.83 -8.96
CA SER A 432 -8.53 -0.15 -7.95
C SER A 432 -7.10 0.16 -7.51
N LEU A 433 -6.96 0.55 -6.24
CA LEU A 433 -5.68 0.91 -5.61
C LEU A 433 -4.89 -0.35 -5.22
N HIS A 434 -3.66 -0.17 -4.74
CA HIS A 434 -2.77 -1.27 -4.35
C HIS A 434 -2.35 -1.20 -2.87
N SER A 435 -1.71 -2.27 -2.39
CA SER A 435 -1.07 -2.34 -1.08
C SER A 435 0.08 -1.35 -0.96
N GLU A 436 0.42 -0.95 0.26
CA GLU A 436 1.48 0.04 0.54
C GLU A 436 1.21 1.40 -0.13
N GLY A 437 -0.08 1.72 -0.33
CA GLY A 437 -0.53 2.87 -1.11
C GLY A 437 -0.85 4.09 -0.25
N ILE A 438 -0.47 5.28 -0.73
CA ILE A 438 -0.87 6.56 -0.16
C ILE A 438 -1.63 7.33 -1.25
N THR A 439 -2.90 7.67 -1.04
CA THR A 439 -3.69 8.47 -2.00
C THR A 439 -4.27 9.69 -1.33
N ARG A 440 -3.97 10.89 -1.85
CA ARG A 440 -4.42 12.15 -1.24
C ARG A 440 -4.95 13.18 -2.22
N PHE A 441 -5.93 13.97 -1.79
CA PHE A 441 -6.42 15.18 -2.49
C PHE A 441 -6.92 14.98 -3.93
N LEU A 442 -7.41 13.78 -4.26
CA LEU A 442 -8.11 13.52 -5.53
C LEU A 442 -9.63 13.67 -5.38
N ARG A 443 -10.30 13.91 -6.51
CA ARG A 443 -11.73 13.68 -6.65
C ARG A 443 -11.98 12.50 -7.57
N LEU A 444 -12.74 11.53 -7.10
CA LEU A 444 -13.00 10.26 -7.78
C LEU A 444 -14.51 10.15 -7.98
N ARG A 445 -14.95 10.28 -9.22
CA ARG A 445 -16.36 10.43 -9.59
C ARG A 445 -16.73 9.42 -10.66
N LEU A 446 -17.24 8.27 -10.27
CA LEU A 446 -17.59 7.24 -11.25
C LEU A 446 -18.65 7.76 -12.22
N GLY A 447 -19.70 8.39 -11.67
CA GLY A 447 -20.81 8.95 -12.42
C GLY A 447 -21.69 7.88 -13.07
N SER A 448 -22.66 8.34 -13.86
CA SER A 448 -23.53 7.43 -14.59
C SER A 448 -22.91 6.87 -15.86
N VAL A 449 -23.52 5.79 -16.32
CA VAL A 449 -23.02 4.90 -17.36
C VAL A 449 -22.61 5.61 -18.67
N ILE A 450 -21.30 5.68 -18.94
CA ILE A 450 -20.77 6.12 -20.27
C ILE A 450 -20.31 5.04 -21.27
N ASN A 451 -20.24 3.72 -20.98
CA ASN A 451 -19.72 2.67 -21.91
C ASN A 451 -20.07 1.21 -21.51
N GLU A 452 -19.82 0.26 -22.43
CA GLU A 452 -20.33 -1.14 -22.53
C GLU A 452 -19.78 -2.19 -21.54
N ASP A 453 -18.68 -1.94 -20.81
CA ASP A 453 -18.09 -2.90 -19.84
C ASP A 453 -18.93 -3.11 -18.54
N LYS A 454 -20.20 -2.67 -18.56
CA LYS A 454 -21.05 -2.42 -17.38
C LYS A 454 -22.02 -3.54 -17.01
N GLY A 455 -21.58 -4.79 -17.01
CA GLY A 455 -22.36 -5.91 -16.47
C GLY A 455 -22.14 -6.21 -14.98
N THR A 456 -21.21 -5.53 -14.31
CA THR A 456 -20.44 -6.14 -13.19
C THR A 456 -20.45 -5.41 -11.84
N GLY A 457 -21.14 -4.27 -11.68
CA GLY A 457 -21.30 -3.63 -10.37
C GLY A 457 -20.01 -3.20 -9.67
N TYR A 458 -19.15 -2.46 -10.36
CA TYR A 458 -17.92 -1.94 -9.78
C TYR A 458 -18.15 -0.74 -8.86
N SER A 459 -17.35 -0.67 -7.79
CA SER A 459 -17.26 0.49 -6.90
C SER A 459 -16.50 1.65 -7.55
N CYS A 460 -16.62 2.89 -7.07
CA CYS A 460 -15.80 4.00 -7.62
C CYS A 460 -14.33 3.84 -7.25
N VAL A 461 -14.06 3.56 -5.97
CA VAL A 461 -12.73 3.23 -5.43
C VAL A 461 -12.75 1.84 -4.81
N ASP A 462 -11.71 1.06 -5.09
CA ASP A 462 -11.57 -0.30 -4.58
C ASP A 462 -10.18 -0.54 -3.95
N LEU A 463 -10.21 -1.04 -2.71
CA LEU A 463 -9.07 -1.50 -1.92
C LEU A 463 -9.23 -2.97 -1.49
N GLN A 464 -10.13 -3.73 -2.12
CA GLN A 464 -10.33 -5.13 -1.79
C GLN A 464 -9.04 -5.95 -1.95
N GLY A 465 -8.71 -6.69 -0.89
CA GLY A 465 -7.53 -7.55 -0.82
C GLY A 465 -6.21 -6.80 -0.77
N LYS A 466 -6.21 -5.51 -0.38
CA LYS A 466 -5.01 -4.69 -0.24
C LYS A 466 -4.62 -4.50 1.22
N GLN A 467 -3.33 -4.26 1.45
CA GLN A 467 -2.80 -4.10 2.80
C GLN A 467 -1.89 -2.88 2.98
N HIS A 468 -1.86 -2.33 4.19
CA HIS A 468 -1.01 -1.18 4.55
C HIS A 468 -1.23 0.01 3.62
N SER A 469 -2.47 0.48 3.51
CA SER A 469 -2.81 1.58 2.61
C SER A 469 -3.62 2.65 3.32
N ILE A 470 -3.40 3.90 2.92
CA ILE A 470 -4.08 5.07 3.46
C ILE A 470 -4.66 5.95 2.36
N VAL A 471 -5.92 6.33 2.52
CA VAL A 471 -6.59 7.35 1.72
C VAL A 471 -6.95 8.52 2.62
N ASP A 472 -6.41 9.70 2.31
CA ASP A 472 -6.56 10.91 3.12
C ASP A 472 -7.02 12.08 2.25
N HIS A 473 -7.96 12.91 2.73
CA HIS A 473 -8.39 14.10 2.00
C HIS A 473 -8.86 13.86 0.56
N THR A 474 -9.54 12.74 0.31
CA THR A 474 -10.07 12.41 -1.02
C THR A 474 -11.59 12.61 -1.03
N THR A 475 -12.13 13.11 -2.15
CA THR A 475 -13.57 13.13 -2.39
C THR A 475 -13.93 11.97 -3.31
N VAL A 476 -14.86 11.10 -2.90
CA VAL A 476 -15.34 9.96 -3.68
C VAL A 476 -16.85 10.04 -3.78
N GLU A 477 -17.36 10.12 -5.00
CA GLU A 477 -18.77 10.40 -5.25
C GLU A 477 -19.34 9.60 -6.42
N TRP A 478 -20.67 9.52 -6.45
CA TRP A 478 -21.44 9.01 -7.58
C TRP A 478 -21.10 7.57 -7.98
N GLY A 479 -20.87 6.70 -7.00
CA GLY A 479 -20.69 5.25 -7.22
C GLY A 479 -22.00 4.56 -7.61
N THR A 480 -21.93 3.56 -8.50
CA THR A 480 -23.10 2.79 -8.98
C THR A 480 -23.33 1.47 -8.22
N ALA A 481 -22.29 0.97 -7.56
CA ALA A 481 -22.37 -0.09 -6.55
C ALA A 481 -22.00 0.54 -5.20
N GLU A 482 -20.84 0.23 -4.62
CA GLU A 482 -20.26 1.02 -3.53
C GLU A 482 -19.58 2.28 -4.08
N THR A 483 -19.72 3.40 -3.37
CA THR A 483 -18.94 4.60 -3.70
C THR A 483 -17.48 4.39 -3.27
N PHE A 484 -17.26 3.87 -2.07
CA PHE A 484 -15.95 3.45 -1.62
C PHE A 484 -16.00 2.02 -1.09
N LYS A 485 -15.09 1.16 -1.55
CA LYS A 485 -14.89 -0.18 -1.00
C LYS A 485 -13.48 -0.39 -0.47
N ALA A 486 -13.37 -0.64 0.84
CA ALA A 486 -12.17 -1.10 1.53
C ALA A 486 -12.54 -2.28 2.42
N ALA A 487 -12.80 -3.44 1.83
CA ALA A 487 -13.27 -4.62 2.56
C ALA A 487 -13.00 -5.91 1.78
N GLY A 488 -13.27 -7.05 2.42
CA GLY A 488 -13.14 -8.39 1.83
C GLY A 488 -11.87 -9.11 2.23
N ASN A 489 -11.75 -10.38 1.85
CA ASN A 489 -10.64 -11.24 2.24
C ASN A 489 -9.28 -10.61 1.94
N TYR A 490 -8.33 -10.78 2.86
CA TYR A 490 -6.96 -10.27 2.80
C TYR A 490 -6.81 -8.75 2.85
N THR A 491 -7.91 -7.99 3.01
CA THR A 491 -7.85 -6.54 3.26
C THR A 491 -7.44 -6.30 4.71
N ALA A 492 -6.33 -5.62 4.96
CA ALA A 492 -5.80 -5.43 6.32
C ALA A 492 -4.93 -4.17 6.42
N ASN A 493 -4.82 -3.59 7.61
CA ASN A 493 -4.04 -2.37 7.84
C ASN A 493 -4.44 -1.22 6.90
N ILE A 494 -5.73 -0.88 6.91
CA ILE A 494 -6.29 0.19 6.08
C ILE A 494 -6.68 1.39 6.94
N THR A 495 -6.36 2.59 6.46
CA THR A 495 -6.94 3.83 6.98
C THR A 495 -7.65 4.59 5.87
N VAL A 496 -8.88 5.05 6.12
CA VAL A 496 -9.50 6.14 5.34
C VAL A 496 -9.80 7.29 6.30
N GLN A 497 -9.20 8.45 6.03
CA GLN A 497 -9.30 9.61 6.89
C GLN A 497 -9.61 10.91 6.14
N ASN A 498 -10.24 11.87 6.83
CA ASN A 498 -10.53 13.21 6.30
C ASN A 498 -11.13 13.20 4.89
N SER A 499 -11.95 12.20 4.53
CA SER A 499 -12.43 12.03 3.15
C SER A 499 -13.93 12.27 3.05
N ILE A 500 -14.41 12.69 1.87
CA ILE A 500 -15.84 12.80 1.55
C ILE A 500 -16.22 11.55 0.76
N ILE A 501 -17.29 10.87 1.19
CA ILE A 501 -17.88 9.71 0.52
C ILE A 501 -19.37 9.96 0.39
N ALA A 502 -19.81 10.43 -0.77
CA ALA A 502 -21.13 11.03 -0.88
C ALA A 502 -21.86 10.73 -2.18
N GLU A 503 -23.19 10.93 -2.15
CA GLU A 503 -24.06 10.87 -3.32
C GLU A 503 -23.94 9.56 -4.11
N ALA A 504 -23.88 8.42 -3.40
CA ALA A 504 -23.98 7.10 -4.00
C ALA A 504 -25.26 7.00 -4.86
N LEU A 505 -25.13 6.57 -6.11
CA LEU A 505 -26.23 6.59 -7.07
C LEU A 505 -27.26 5.51 -6.75
N THR A 506 -28.54 5.89 -6.81
CA THR A 506 -29.67 5.00 -6.51
C THR A 506 -30.16 4.18 -7.71
N ASN A 507 -29.73 4.51 -8.94
CA ASN A 507 -29.82 3.55 -10.05
C ASN A 507 -28.49 2.82 -10.19
N GLY A 508 -28.56 1.49 -10.32
CA GLY A 508 -27.40 0.62 -10.39
C GLY A 508 -26.85 0.52 -11.80
N TYR A 509 -25.97 -0.45 -12.00
CA TYR A 509 -25.46 -0.83 -13.31
C TYR A 509 -26.49 -1.66 -14.09
N ALA A 510 -26.48 -1.56 -15.43
CA ALA A 510 -27.26 -2.39 -16.35
C ALA A 510 -28.79 -2.48 -16.08
N GLY A 511 -29.41 -1.45 -15.51
CA GLY A 511 -30.85 -1.44 -15.22
C GLY A 511 -31.27 -2.33 -14.04
N GLN A 512 -30.32 -2.77 -13.21
CA GLN A 512 -30.65 -3.28 -11.88
C GLN A 512 -30.97 -2.10 -10.95
N ASP A 513 -31.85 -2.33 -9.97
CA ASP A 513 -32.10 -1.37 -8.90
C ASP A 513 -30.77 -1.08 -8.20
N GLY A 514 -30.34 0.18 -8.21
CA GLY A 514 -29.16 0.59 -7.47
C GLY A 514 -29.49 0.63 -6.00
N PHE A 515 -28.50 0.38 -5.17
CA PHE A 515 -28.71 0.36 -3.73
C PHE A 515 -28.21 1.61 -3.00
N GLY A 516 -27.52 2.53 -3.71
CA GLY A 516 -26.96 3.77 -3.14
C GLY A 516 -26.01 3.50 -1.97
N TYR A 517 -25.06 2.58 -2.15
CA TYR A 517 -24.10 2.21 -1.10
C TYR A 517 -22.97 3.23 -1.01
N GLY A 518 -22.86 3.91 0.14
CA GLY A 518 -21.81 4.89 0.40
C GLY A 518 -20.45 4.24 0.58
N PHE A 519 -20.22 3.67 1.75
CA PHE A 519 -18.91 3.19 2.17
C PHE A 519 -18.99 1.77 2.73
N GLU A 520 -18.41 0.81 2.04
CA GLU A 520 -18.08 -0.50 2.61
C GLU A 520 -16.66 -0.44 3.20
N ALA A 521 -16.58 -0.45 4.52
CA ALA A 521 -15.37 -0.20 5.28
C ALA A 521 -15.09 -1.41 6.17
N GLY A 522 -13.89 -1.96 6.10
CA GLY A 522 -13.50 -3.04 6.97
C GLY A 522 -12.22 -3.75 6.55
N GLY A 523 -12.18 -5.05 6.82
CA GLY A 523 -11.01 -5.90 6.68
C GLY A 523 -10.56 -6.44 8.04
N GLU A 524 -9.36 -7.02 8.09
CA GLU A 524 -8.83 -7.61 9.32
C GLU A 524 -8.38 -6.55 10.34
N TYR A 525 -7.84 -5.42 9.85
CA TYR A 525 -7.45 -4.26 10.68
C TYR A 525 -7.78 -2.98 9.93
N GLY A 526 -8.72 -2.18 10.43
CA GLY A 526 -9.22 -0.99 9.73
C GLY A 526 -9.49 0.21 10.62
N THR A 527 -9.10 1.40 10.19
CA THR A 527 -9.42 2.67 10.88
C THR A 527 -10.08 3.64 9.91
N PHE A 528 -11.29 4.07 10.22
CA PHE A 528 -12.10 4.94 9.39
C PHE A 528 -12.54 6.13 10.22
N HIS A 529 -11.91 7.28 10.05
CA HIS A 529 -12.11 8.42 10.95
C HIS A 529 -12.12 9.78 10.25
N HIS A 530 -12.82 10.75 10.85
CA HIS A 530 -12.96 12.10 10.30
C HIS A 530 -13.50 12.16 8.85
N ASN A 531 -14.25 11.15 8.43
CA ASN A 531 -14.86 11.13 7.10
C ASN A 531 -16.26 11.75 7.12
N LEU A 532 -16.63 12.42 6.02
CA LEU A 532 -18.00 12.83 5.75
C LEU A 532 -18.68 11.81 4.85
N MET A 533 -19.73 11.17 5.34
CA MET A 533 -20.60 10.30 4.56
C MET A 533 -21.96 10.97 4.36
N ALA A 534 -22.29 11.43 3.16
CA ALA A 534 -23.46 12.28 2.96
C ALA A 534 -24.31 11.86 1.76
N ASN A 535 -25.64 11.96 1.92
CA ASN A 535 -26.59 11.75 0.83
C ASN A 535 -26.48 10.36 0.17
N ASN A 536 -26.07 9.35 0.92
CA ASN A 536 -26.05 7.95 0.48
C ASN A 536 -27.33 7.25 0.92
N TYR A 537 -27.87 6.34 0.12
CA TYR A 537 -29.05 5.58 0.54
C TYR A 537 -28.76 4.75 1.80
N MET A 538 -27.64 4.03 1.84
CA MET A 538 -27.18 3.31 3.05
C MET A 538 -25.66 3.10 3.08
N ASN A 539 -25.16 2.36 4.08
CA ASN A 539 -23.74 2.05 4.31
C ASN A 539 -22.92 3.30 4.63
N ASN A 540 -23.20 3.89 5.80
CA ASN A 540 -22.51 5.09 6.28
C ASN A 540 -21.84 4.84 7.65
N PRO A 541 -20.83 3.96 7.77
CA PRO A 541 -20.39 2.96 6.81
C PRO A 541 -21.10 1.60 7.00
N ARG A 542 -20.90 0.67 6.06
CA ARG A 542 -21.07 -0.77 6.29
C ARG A 542 -19.78 -1.33 6.87
N ILE A 543 -19.85 -1.78 8.12
CA ILE A 543 -18.83 -2.50 8.87
C ILE A 543 -18.66 -3.89 8.24
N ALA A 544 -17.45 -4.19 7.77
CA ALA A 544 -17.17 -5.33 6.91
C ALA A 544 -15.94 -6.15 7.37
N GLY A 545 -15.99 -6.66 8.61
CA GLY A 545 -14.88 -7.43 9.22
C GLY A 545 -14.58 -8.78 8.57
N GLY A 546 -15.42 -9.24 7.65
CA GLY A 546 -15.27 -10.54 7.02
C GLY A 546 -15.53 -11.71 7.98
N GLN A 547 -15.58 -12.92 7.42
CA GLN A 547 -15.80 -14.14 8.20
C GLN A 547 -14.81 -15.21 7.76
N ASP A 548 -14.36 -16.03 8.72
CA ASP A 548 -13.63 -17.25 8.39
C ASP A 548 -14.56 -18.37 7.89
N ALA A 549 -13.98 -19.51 7.51
CA ALA A 549 -14.73 -20.67 7.01
C ALA A 549 -15.71 -21.28 8.04
N THR A 550 -15.59 -20.92 9.32
CA THR A 550 -16.46 -21.36 10.42
C THR A 550 -17.57 -20.35 10.75
N LEU A 551 -17.74 -19.32 9.92
CA LEU A 551 -18.66 -18.20 10.12
C LEU A 551 -18.33 -17.35 11.36
N LYS A 552 -17.09 -17.41 11.86
CA LYS A 552 -16.62 -16.51 12.90
C LYS A 552 -16.25 -15.18 12.27
N TRP A 553 -16.78 -14.09 12.82
CA TRP A 553 -16.39 -12.74 12.42
C TRP A 553 -14.90 -12.53 12.66
N LEU A 554 -14.25 -11.89 11.70
CA LEU A 554 -12.89 -11.36 11.80
C LEU A 554 -12.97 -9.83 11.92
N GLY A 555 -11.82 -9.16 11.91
CA GLY A 555 -11.75 -7.71 11.86
C GLY A 555 -11.65 -7.05 13.24
N GLU A 556 -10.62 -6.23 13.39
CA GLU A 556 -10.46 -5.23 14.43
C GLU A 556 -10.60 -3.85 13.78
N GLU A 557 -11.76 -3.23 13.96
CA GLU A 557 -12.15 -2.05 13.20
C GLU A 557 -12.50 -0.85 14.09
N GLU A 558 -12.02 0.33 13.70
CA GLU A 558 -12.28 1.57 14.40
C GLU A 558 -13.03 2.55 13.50
N TYR A 559 -14.13 3.07 14.02
CA TYR A 559 -14.98 4.06 13.37
C TYR A 559 -15.16 5.21 14.34
N TYR A 560 -14.34 6.25 14.20
CA TYR A 560 -14.41 7.36 15.14
C TYR A 560 -14.43 8.72 14.49
N ASN A 561 -15.10 9.67 15.15
CA ASN A 561 -15.15 11.07 14.74
C ASN A 561 -15.58 11.29 13.27
N ASN A 562 -16.38 10.39 12.71
CA ASN A 562 -16.99 10.58 11.39
C ASN A 562 -18.27 11.41 11.49
N VAL A 563 -18.66 12.02 10.37
CA VAL A 563 -19.96 12.68 10.20
C VAL A 563 -20.77 11.94 9.15
N ALA A 564 -22.01 11.62 9.46
CA ALA A 564 -22.94 11.07 8.49
C ALA A 564 -24.19 11.95 8.36
N TYR A 565 -24.69 12.13 7.13
CA TYR A 565 -25.82 13.01 6.86
C TYR A 565 -26.78 12.45 5.80
N ASN A 566 -28.08 12.59 6.06
CA ASN A 566 -29.14 12.43 5.06
C ASN A 566 -29.18 11.05 4.36
N TRP A 567 -29.16 9.96 5.14
CA TRP A 567 -29.37 8.61 4.63
C TRP A 567 -30.86 8.27 4.54
N GLN A 568 -31.26 7.34 3.65
CA GLN A 568 -32.65 6.89 3.51
C GLN A 568 -32.90 5.52 4.15
N GLY A 569 -32.02 4.56 3.87
CA GLY A 569 -32.03 3.20 4.40
C GLY A 569 -31.42 3.12 5.79
N SER A 570 -30.11 2.86 5.88
CA SER A 570 -29.42 2.74 7.17
C SER A 570 -28.23 3.69 7.29
N ALA A 571 -27.97 4.08 8.54
CA ALA A 571 -26.80 4.82 8.99
C ALA A 571 -25.56 3.89 8.92
N ALA A 572 -24.96 3.52 10.05
CA ALA A 572 -24.00 2.43 10.08
C ALA A 572 -24.72 1.06 10.10
N ASN A 573 -24.15 0.05 9.46
CA ASN A 573 -24.65 -1.33 9.52
C ASN A 573 -23.50 -2.34 9.43
N GLY A 574 -23.76 -3.64 9.61
CA GLY A 574 -22.74 -4.68 9.44
C GLY A 574 -22.09 -5.13 10.74
N SER A 575 -20.98 -5.86 10.64
CA SER A 575 -20.37 -6.55 11.79
C SER A 575 -18.88 -6.86 11.61
N ALA A 576 -18.16 -6.91 12.73
CA ALA A 576 -16.78 -7.38 12.85
C ALA A 576 -16.57 -8.05 14.23
N ALA A 577 -15.41 -8.65 14.46
CA ALA A 577 -15.05 -9.29 15.72
C ALA A 577 -14.84 -8.27 16.84
N LYS A 578 -14.13 -7.17 16.54
CA LYS A 578 -13.93 -6.06 17.48
C LYS A 578 -14.24 -4.72 16.81
N VAL A 579 -15.00 -3.86 17.48
CA VAL A 579 -15.32 -2.54 16.97
C VAL A 579 -15.20 -1.45 18.03
N ASN A 580 -14.39 -0.43 17.78
CA ASN A 580 -14.51 0.86 18.47
C ASN A 580 -15.37 1.81 17.61
N PHE A 581 -16.58 2.16 18.06
CA PHE A 581 -17.46 3.12 17.40
C PHE A 581 -17.62 4.37 18.28
N VAL A 582 -16.79 5.40 18.07
CA VAL A 582 -16.55 6.45 19.08
C VAL A 582 -16.69 7.86 18.52
N GLY A 583 -17.44 8.74 19.21
CA GLY A 583 -17.40 10.17 18.91
C GLY A 583 -17.93 10.56 17.52
N ASN A 584 -18.75 9.73 16.87
CA ASN A 584 -19.31 10.03 15.54
C ASN A 584 -20.56 10.92 15.63
N TYR A 585 -20.81 11.74 14.61
CA TYR A 585 -21.97 12.64 14.53
C TYR A 585 -22.88 12.28 13.35
N TYR A 586 -24.07 11.78 13.61
CA TYR A 586 -25.05 11.40 12.60
C TYR A 586 -26.21 12.39 12.61
N LYS A 587 -26.46 13.02 11.48
CA LYS A 587 -27.50 14.04 11.34
C LYS A 587 -28.57 13.60 10.34
N VAL A 588 -29.82 13.57 10.78
CA VAL A 588 -30.93 13.28 9.87
C VAL A 588 -31.09 14.40 8.84
N GLY A 589 -31.45 14.04 7.61
CA GLY A 589 -31.75 14.97 6.53
C GLY A 589 -33.11 14.71 5.88
N PRO A 590 -33.44 15.45 4.81
CA PRO A 590 -34.71 15.34 4.10
C PRO A 590 -35.11 13.93 3.64
N ALA A 591 -34.16 13.06 3.32
CA ALA A 591 -34.41 11.66 2.94
C ALA A 591 -34.54 10.71 4.13
N THR A 592 -34.10 11.12 5.33
CA THR A 592 -34.02 10.24 6.50
C THR A 592 -35.36 10.05 7.19
N ASN A 593 -35.75 8.79 7.40
CA ASN A 593 -36.84 8.47 8.31
C ASN A 593 -36.40 8.64 9.77
N ALA A 594 -36.58 9.85 10.30
CA ALA A 594 -36.16 10.22 11.64
C ALA A 594 -36.84 9.41 12.76
N GLU A 595 -38.02 8.84 12.52
CA GLU A 595 -38.77 8.06 13.52
C GLU A 595 -38.14 6.68 13.75
N THR A 596 -37.68 6.02 12.68
CA THR A 596 -37.23 4.62 12.73
C THR A 596 -35.71 4.45 12.70
N THR A 597 -34.94 5.50 12.42
CA THR A 597 -33.48 5.38 12.31
C THR A 597 -32.77 5.19 13.65
N SER A 598 -31.77 4.31 13.64
CA SER A 598 -30.74 4.09 14.66
C SER A 598 -29.37 4.59 14.17
N LEU A 599 -28.35 4.61 15.03
CA LEU A 599 -26.97 4.96 14.62
C LEU A 599 -26.30 3.79 13.91
N MET A 600 -26.49 2.58 14.44
CA MET A 600 -25.83 1.38 13.96
C MET A 600 -26.79 0.19 14.00
N SER A 601 -26.70 -0.68 12.99
CA SER A 601 -27.37 -1.98 12.98
C SER A 601 -26.33 -3.11 12.91
N ILE A 602 -26.26 -3.96 13.93
CA ILE A 602 -25.30 -5.07 13.99
C ILE A 602 -25.92 -6.34 13.41
N ASN A 603 -25.23 -6.94 12.46
CA ASN A 603 -25.64 -8.20 11.83
C ASN A 603 -25.15 -9.40 12.68
N VAL A 604 -26.07 -10.04 13.39
CA VAL A 604 -25.74 -11.22 14.21
C VAL A 604 -25.78 -12.48 13.34
N PRO A 605 -24.73 -13.34 13.36
CA PRO A 605 -24.70 -14.54 12.53
C PRO A 605 -25.65 -15.61 13.09
N LYS A 606 -26.45 -16.24 12.21
CA LYS A 606 -27.27 -17.41 12.55
C LYS A 606 -26.36 -18.64 12.62
N ASN A 607 -26.22 -19.25 13.81
CA ASN A 607 -25.30 -20.37 14.08
C ASN A 607 -23.79 -20.03 13.91
N GLY A 608 -23.37 -18.79 14.17
CA GLY A 608 -21.95 -18.40 14.10
C GLY A 608 -21.08 -19.06 15.19
N ASN A 609 -19.78 -18.77 15.18
CA ASN A 609 -18.83 -19.10 16.26
C ASN A 609 -18.06 -17.83 16.67
N GLY A 610 -17.49 -17.78 17.88
CA GLY A 610 -16.65 -16.67 18.36
C GLY A 610 -17.38 -15.61 19.21
N THR A 611 -16.72 -14.47 19.45
CA THR A 611 -17.25 -13.32 20.20
C THR A 611 -17.27 -12.07 19.32
N MET A 612 -18.16 -11.13 19.65
CA MET A 612 -18.23 -9.80 19.07
C MET A 612 -18.08 -8.81 20.22
N ASP A 613 -16.98 -8.05 20.26
CA ASP A 613 -16.64 -7.11 21.33
C ASP A 613 -16.68 -5.67 20.80
N TYR A 614 -17.55 -4.84 21.35
CA TYR A 614 -17.83 -3.49 20.84
C TYR A 614 -17.63 -2.47 21.93
N TYR A 615 -16.90 -1.39 21.65
CA TYR A 615 -16.87 -0.19 22.47
C TYR A 615 -17.62 0.93 21.75
N VAL A 616 -18.73 1.40 22.31
CA VAL A 616 -19.58 2.42 21.69
C VAL A 616 -19.78 3.58 22.65
N SER A 617 -19.19 4.74 22.32
CA SER A 617 -19.11 5.86 23.25
C SER A 617 -19.11 7.23 22.55
N GLY A 618 -19.73 8.24 23.17
CA GLY A 618 -19.66 9.63 22.71
C GLY A 618 -20.29 9.95 21.34
N ASN A 619 -21.06 9.03 20.75
CA ASN A 619 -21.73 9.25 19.47
C ASN A 619 -23.01 10.08 19.63
N VAL A 620 -23.31 10.91 18.62
CA VAL A 620 -24.50 11.77 18.59
C VAL A 620 -25.40 11.41 17.42
N LEU A 621 -26.70 11.25 17.69
CA LEU A 621 -27.76 11.27 16.67
C LEU A 621 -28.54 12.59 16.79
N ASP A 622 -28.41 13.44 15.79
CA ASP A 622 -29.07 14.74 15.66
C ASP A 622 -30.36 14.59 14.85
N LYS A 623 -31.50 14.59 15.56
CA LYS A 623 -32.85 14.59 14.97
C LYS A 623 -33.42 16.01 14.96
N TYR A 624 -32.99 16.83 14.01
CA TYR A 624 -33.44 18.22 13.86
C TYR A 624 -33.13 19.12 15.07
N GLY A 625 -31.92 19.00 15.62
CA GLY A 625 -31.44 19.74 16.79
C GLY A 625 -31.79 19.08 18.14
N ALA A 626 -32.62 18.03 18.13
CA ALA A 626 -32.79 17.17 19.29
C ALA A 626 -31.63 16.18 19.35
N LEU A 627 -30.54 16.62 19.99
CA LEU A 627 -29.37 15.77 20.24
C LEU A 627 -29.75 14.71 21.27
N THR A 628 -29.58 13.45 20.89
CA THR A 628 -29.73 12.34 21.81
C THR A 628 -28.37 11.67 22.02
N ASP A 629 -27.82 11.82 23.23
CA ASP A 629 -26.78 10.93 23.76
C ASP A 629 -27.47 9.61 24.08
N ASN A 630 -27.71 8.76 23.07
CA ASN A 630 -28.52 7.57 23.26
C ASN A 630 -27.65 6.30 23.27
N PRO A 631 -27.46 5.65 24.43
CA PRO A 631 -26.80 4.33 24.51
C PRO A 631 -27.63 3.16 23.94
N TYR A 632 -28.85 3.38 23.42
CA TYR A 632 -29.67 2.36 22.72
C TYR A 632 -29.57 2.41 21.18
N SER A 633 -28.58 3.12 20.64
CA SER A 633 -28.50 3.42 19.21
C SER A 633 -28.01 2.28 18.31
N ILE A 634 -27.81 1.10 18.90
CA ILE A 634 -27.45 -0.14 18.21
C ILE A 634 -28.71 -0.99 18.10
N SER A 635 -29.18 -1.22 16.88
CA SER A 635 -30.22 -2.21 16.62
C SER A 635 -29.56 -3.54 16.27
N LEU A 636 -29.92 -4.61 16.96
CA LEU A 636 -29.58 -5.95 16.47
C LEU A 636 -30.50 -6.25 15.29
N VAL A 637 -29.95 -6.78 14.20
CA VAL A 637 -30.80 -7.28 13.10
C VAL A 637 -31.67 -8.41 13.64
N LYS A 638 -32.98 -8.23 13.47
CA LYS A 638 -34.04 -9.15 13.86
C LYS A 638 -34.47 -9.95 12.65
N ASP A 639 -35.15 -11.08 12.86
CA ASP A 639 -35.82 -11.78 11.77
C ASP A 639 -36.98 -10.92 11.18
N ASP A 640 -37.57 -11.41 10.08
CA ASP A 640 -38.66 -10.73 9.38
C ASP A 640 -39.90 -10.50 10.27
N GLU A 641 -40.02 -11.22 11.39
CA GLU A 641 -41.08 -11.07 12.39
C GLU A 641 -40.70 -10.13 13.57
N GLY A 642 -39.49 -9.58 13.56
CA GLY A 642 -39.00 -8.65 14.59
C GLY A 642 -38.52 -9.33 15.88
N ASN A 643 -38.29 -10.66 15.86
CA ASN A 643 -37.72 -11.40 16.98
C ASN A 643 -36.18 -11.39 16.91
N PRO A 644 -35.50 -11.47 18.07
CA PRO A 644 -34.07 -11.80 18.09
C PRO A 644 -33.83 -13.09 17.30
N ILE A 645 -32.79 -13.11 16.47
CA ILE A 645 -32.42 -14.32 15.70
C ILE A 645 -32.12 -15.45 16.70
N GLU A 646 -32.98 -16.47 16.75
CA GLU A 646 -32.83 -17.63 17.64
C GLU A 646 -31.50 -18.34 17.37
N GLY A 647 -30.64 -18.45 18.40
CA GLY A 647 -29.28 -19.01 18.28
C GLY A 647 -28.19 -18.01 17.83
N GLY A 648 -28.48 -16.70 17.75
CA GLY A 648 -27.49 -15.66 17.53
C GLY A 648 -26.75 -15.22 18.80
N TYR A 649 -25.53 -14.67 18.65
CA TYR A 649 -24.76 -14.09 19.75
C TYR A 649 -25.20 -12.65 20.04
N GLU A 650 -25.30 -12.28 21.32
CA GLU A 650 -25.36 -10.88 21.70
C GLU A 650 -23.96 -10.27 21.68
N PRO A 651 -23.73 -9.11 21.04
CA PRO A 651 -22.44 -8.44 21.09
C PRO A 651 -22.15 -7.99 22.52
N ASN A 652 -20.93 -8.25 22.99
CA ASN A 652 -20.44 -7.75 24.26
C ASN A 652 -20.11 -6.27 24.13
N ILE A 653 -20.81 -5.43 24.87
CA ILE A 653 -20.56 -3.99 24.90
C ILE A 653 -19.59 -3.68 26.04
N SER A 654 -18.34 -3.39 25.67
CA SER A 654 -17.26 -3.05 26.59
C SER A 654 -17.41 -1.63 27.15
N GLU A 655 -16.94 -1.41 28.38
CA GLU A 655 -16.84 -0.09 29.01
C GLU A 655 -15.56 0.68 28.60
N THR A 656 -14.57 -0.02 28.02
CA THR A 656 -13.31 0.55 27.52
C THR A 656 -13.09 0.17 26.06
N PRO A 657 -12.28 0.93 25.31
CA PRO A 657 -11.87 0.56 23.95
C PRO A 657 -11.42 -0.90 23.88
N VAL A 658 -11.91 -1.61 22.86
CA VAL A 658 -11.59 -3.04 22.61
C VAL A 658 -10.37 -3.20 21.68
N ILE A 659 -10.01 -2.10 21.02
CA ILE A 659 -8.80 -1.94 20.20
C ILE A 659 -8.02 -0.77 20.81
N ASP A 660 -6.72 -0.95 20.97
CA ASP A 660 -5.79 0.09 21.41
C ASP A 660 -4.62 0.17 20.44
N ASN A 661 -4.66 1.18 19.57
CA ASN A 661 -3.60 1.48 18.61
C ASN A 661 -3.06 2.92 18.77
N GLY A 662 -3.36 3.57 19.90
CA GLY A 662 -3.01 4.97 20.17
C GLY A 662 -3.98 6.03 19.62
N ALA A 663 -5.18 5.65 19.14
CA ALA A 663 -6.19 6.60 18.68
C ALA A 663 -6.59 7.63 19.76
N VAL A 664 -6.70 8.89 19.36
CA VAL A 664 -7.15 9.99 20.21
C VAL A 664 -8.54 10.43 19.78
N TYR A 665 -9.54 10.10 20.60
CA TYR A 665 -10.94 10.41 20.28
C TYR A 665 -11.33 11.84 20.65
N GLU A 666 -11.95 12.54 19.71
CA GLU A 666 -12.60 13.82 19.93
C GLU A 666 -14.07 13.62 20.37
N THR A 667 -14.70 14.69 20.87
CA THR A 667 -16.16 14.68 21.04
C THR A 667 -16.84 14.78 19.66
N ALA A 668 -18.05 14.23 19.52
CA ALA A 668 -18.79 14.30 18.26
C ALA A 668 -19.03 15.74 17.77
N ALA A 669 -19.12 16.72 18.67
CA ALA A 669 -19.27 18.12 18.30
C ALA A 669 -17.98 18.71 17.69
N VAL A 670 -16.80 18.34 18.21
CA VAL A 670 -15.51 18.72 17.62
C VAL A 670 -15.31 18.01 16.29
N ALA A 671 -15.61 16.71 16.22
CA ALA A 671 -15.59 15.94 14.99
C ALA A 671 -16.48 16.57 13.90
N TYR A 672 -17.72 16.95 14.23
CA TYR A 672 -18.62 17.63 13.30
C TYR A 672 -18.01 18.90 12.72
N ALA A 673 -17.42 19.74 13.56
CA ALA A 673 -16.76 20.96 13.10
C ALA A 673 -15.51 20.69 12.26
N ARG A 674 -14.67 19.73 12.68
CA ARG A 674 -13.43 19.37 11.99
C ARG A 674 -13.74 18.78 10.62
N VAL A 675 -14.57 17.75 10.53
CA VAL A 675 -14.91 17.06 9.27
C VAL A 675 -15.51 18.02 8.25
N LEU A 676 -16.48 18.84 8.63
CA LEU A 676 -17.07 19.82 7.70
C LEU A 676 -16.10 20.93 7.29
N SER A 677 -15.01 21.10 8.03
CA SER A 677 -13.94 22.01 7.67
C SER A 677 -12.88 21.31 6.81
N GLU A 678 -12.52 20.06 7.08
CA GLU A 678 -11.28 19.39 6.60
C GLU A 678 -11.50 18.29 5.58
N ALA A 679 -12.66 17.63 5.55
CA ALA A 679 -12.83 16.44 4.73
C ALA A 679 -12.83 16.71 3.21
N GLY A 680 -12.43 15.70 2.45
CA GLY A 680 -12.38 15.71 0.99
C GLY A 680 -11.14 16.40 0.45
N ALA A 681 -11.15 16.74 -0.84
CA ALA A 681 -10.07 17.51 -1.49
C ALA A 681 -10.07 18.99 -1.01
N SER A 682 -9.79 19.18 0.28
CA SER A 682 -10.18 20.36 1.06
C SER A 682 -9.29 21.58 0.87
N LEU A 683 -8.12 21.42 0.23
CA LEU A 683 -7.29 22.54 -0.20
C LEU A 683 -8.02 23.44 -1.21
N LYS A 684 -8.86 22.84 -2.06
CA LYS A 684 -9.56 23.52 -3.17
C LYS A 684 -10.93 22.91 -3.45
N ARG A 685 -11.84 22.86 -2.48
CA ARG A 685 -13.19 22.28 -2.67
C ARG A 685 -13.92 22.87 -3.88
N ASP A 686 -14.50 21.99 -4.70
CA ASP A 686 -15.30 22.38 -5.84
C ASP A 686 -16.74 22.74 -5.43
N ALA A 687 -17.63 23.02 -6.38
CA ALA A 687 -18.98 23.45 -6.06
C ALA A 687 -19.80 22.31 -5.45
N THR A 688 -19.60 21.07 -5.90
CA THR A 688 -20.23 19.87 -5.33
C THR A 688 -19.84 19.65 -3.87
N ASP A 689 -18.55 19.61 -3.54
CA ASP A 689 -18.05 19.47 -2.16
C ASP A 689 -18.66 20.57 -1.25
N LYS A 690 -18.63 21.82 -1.73
CA LYS A 690 -19.18 22.98 -1.00
C LYS A 690 -20.69 22.89 -0.81
N ARG A 691 -21.44 22.44 -1.83
CA ARG A 691 -22.89 22.24 -1.78
C ARG A 691 -23.26 21.19 -0.76
N ILE A 692 -22.56 20.05 -0.73
CA ILE A 692 -22.81 18.97 0.23
C ILE A 692 -22.59 19.49 1.66
N ILE A 693 -21.46 20.14 1.93
CA ILE A 693 -21.16 20.70 3.26
C ILE A 693 -22.20 21.74 3.68
N ALA A 694 -22.57 22.65 2.78
CA ALA A 694 -23.64 23.62 3.04
C ALA A 694 -24.98 22.92 3.34
N GLY A 695 -25.27 21.82 2.64
CA GLY A 695 -26.42 20.97 2.89
C GLY A 695 -26.42 20.37 4.29
N VAL A 696 -25.30 19.78 4.73
CA VAL A 696 -25.13 19.25 6.09
C VAL A 696 -25.34 20.36 7.12
N LEU A 697 -24.70 21.52 6.93
CA LEU A 697 -24.83 22.65 7.84
C LEU A 697 -26.28 23.12 7.96
N ASN A 698 -26.98 23.29 6.85
CA ASN A 698 -28.33 23.85 6.81
C ASN A 698 -29.45 22.83 7.04
N GLY A 699 -29.13 21.53 7.02
CA GLY A 699 -30.14 20.47 7.08
C GLY A 699 -30.97 20.37 5.79
N THR A 700 -30.36 20.65 4.65
CA THR A 700 -31.00 20.63 3.33
C THR A 700 -30.28 19.69 2.37
N ALA A 701 -31.00 19.11 1.42
CA ALA A 701 -30.42 18.35 0.31
C ALA A 701 -31.23 18.67 -0.96
N THR A 702 -30.58 19.30 -1.94
CA THR A 702 -31.25 19.94 -3.08
C THR A 702 -31.22 19.14 -4.37
N GLU A 703 -30.28 18.20 -4.51
CA GLU A 703 -30.12 17.37 -5.70
C GLU A 703 -30.96 16.10 -5.61
N GLY A 704 -31.34 15.56 -6.77
CA GLY A 704 -32.16 14.35 -6.87
C GLY A 704 -33.47 14.46 -6.06
N GLU A 705 -33.92 13.31 -5.54
CA GLU A 705 -35.05 13.28 -4.62
C GLU A 705 -34.53 13.37 -3.18
N ASN A 706 -34.59 14.56 -2.58
CA ASN A 706 -34.14 14.80 -1.19
C ASN A 706 -32.65 14.48 -0.95
N GLY A 707 -31.78 14.65 -1.95
CA GLY A 707 -30.37 14.27 -1.91
C GLY A 707 -30.08 12.90 -2.50
N MET A 708 -31.09 12.09 -2.82
CA MET A 708 -30.90 10.79 -3.46
C MET A 708 -30.81 10.97 -4.98
N ILE A 709 -29.59 10.92 -5.50
CA ILE A 709 -29.31 11.07 -6.93
C ILE A 709 -29.39 9.70 -7.61
N SER A 710 -30.16 9.60 -8.68
CA SER A 710 -30.32 8.35 -9.43
C SER A 710 -29.44 8.30 -10.68
N ASN A 711 -29.10 9.45 -11.26
CA ASN A 711 -28.27 9.55 -12.45
C ASN A 711 -27.49 10.88 -12.45
N VAL A 712 -26.32 10.90 -13.07
CA VAL A 712 -25.45 12.06 -13.28
C VAL A 712 -25.11 12.17 -14.76
N GLU A 713 -25.47 13.27 -15.39
CA GLU A 713 -25.15 13.59 -16.77
C GLU A 713 -23.82 14.33 -16.88
N GLU A 714 -23.29 14.46 -18.09
CA GLU A 714 -22.06 15.22 -18.36
C GLU A 714 -22.14 16.68 -17.85
N SER A 715 -23.33 17.29 -17.91
CA SER A 715 -23.56 18.66 -17.44
C SER A 715 -23.55 18.84 -15.92
N ASP A 716 -23.60 17.75 -15.17
CA ASP A 716 -23.62 17.77 -13.70
C ASP A 716 -22.20 17.85 -13.11
N TYR A 717 -21.17 17.58 -13.93
CA TYR A 717 -19.79 17.84 -13.56
C TYR A 717 -19.52 19.34 -13.59
N ASP A 718 -18.86 19.85 -12.55
CA ASP A 718 -18.35 21.23 -12.52
C ASP A 718 -17.43 21.50 -13.71
N VAL A 719 -17.36 22.77 -14.12
CA VAL A 719 -16.39 23.22 -15.12
C VAL A 719 -15.05 23.41 -14.44
N TYR A 720 -14.06 22.59 -14.80
CA TYR A 720 -12.70 22.70 -14.28
C TYR A 720 -11.79 23.42 -15.26
N GLU A 721 -10.95 24.32 -14.76
CA GLU A 721 -9.90 24.94 -15.56
C GLU A 721 -8.77 23.94 -15.81
N ASN A 722 -8.44 23.74 -17.09
CA ASN A 722 -7.28 22.98 -17.49
C ASN A 722 -6.04 23.86 -17.38
N VAL A 723 -5.30 23.73 -16.29
CA VAL A 723 -4.04 24.44 -16.07
C VAL A 723 -2.88 23.46 -16.26
N THR A 724 -1.85 23.89 -16.98
CA THR A 724 -0.59 23.17 -17.11
C THR A 724 0.52 24.00 -16.47
N ARG A 725 1.34 23.38 -15.62
CA ARG A 725 2.52 24.01 -15.05
C ARG A 725 3.56 24.28 -16.14
N ASP A 726 4.25 25.40 -16.00
CA ASP A 726 5.38 25.71 -16.87
C ASP A 726 6.52 24.71 -16.60
N ALA A 727 7.24 24.30 -17.65
CA ALA A 727 8.37 23.36 -17.52
C ALA A 727 9.50 23.88 -16.61
N SER A 728 9.56 25.20 -16.34
CA SER A 728 10.49 25.80 -15.38
C SER A 728 10.00 25.78 -13.92
N PHE A 729 8.82 25.21 -13.65
CA PHE A 729 8.33 25.06 -12.28
C PHE A 729 9.11 24.01 -11.50
N ASP A 730 9.42 22.88 -12.16
CA ASP A 730 10.23 21.76 -11.69
C ASP A 730 11.08 21.30 -12.89
N ALA A 731 12.20 21.99 -13.09
CA ALA A 731 13.03 21.82 -14.28
C ALA A 731 13.85 20.52 -14.24
N ASN A 732 14.09 19.98 -13.04
CA ASN A 732 14.85 18.75 -12.84
C ASN A 732 13.96 17.49 -12.75
N GLN A 733 12.63 17.67 -12.73
CA GLN A 733 11.59 16.62 -12.75
C GLN A 733 11.71 15.67 -11.55
N ASN A 734 12.01 16.23 -10.37
CA ASN A 734 12.14 15.46 -9.13
C ASN A 734 10.92 15.58 -8.20
N GLY A 735 9.86 16.24 -8.66
CA GLY A 735 8.59 16.41 -7.94
C GLY A 735 8.57 17.58 -6.96
N ILE A 736 9.68 18.31 -6.83
CA ILE A 736 9.82 19.49 -5.96
C ILE A 736 9.97 20.72 -6.85
N ALA A 737 9.23 21.78 -6.52
CA ALA A 737 9.37 23.01 -7.29
C ALA A 737 10.75 23.66 -7.10
N ASP A 738 11.36 24.16 -8.17
CA ASP A 738 12.70 24.78 -8.17
C ASP A 738 12.84 25.89 -7.11
N TRP A 739 11.76 26.65 -6.87
CA TRP A 739 11.76 27.72 -5.87
C TRP A 739 11.79 27.19 -4.43
N TYR A 740 11.19 26.02 -4.18
CA TYR A 740 11.16 25.37 -2.88
C TYR A 740 12.52 24.74 -2.59
N GLU A 741 13.09 24.06 -3.59
CA GLU A 741 14.45 23.51 -3.50
C GLU A 741 15.47 24.61 -3.17
N LYS A 742 15.42 25.72 -3.92
CA LYS A 742 16.31 26.86 -3.68
C LYS A 742 16.12 27.48 -2.31
N ALA A 743 14.91 27.48 -1.77
CA ALA A 743 14.63 28.07 -0.46
C ALA A 743 15.20 27.23 0.69
N LEU A 744 15.29 25.91 0.52
CA LEU A 744 15.76 24.96 1.53
C LEU A 744 17.12 24.32 1.22
N ASP A 745 17.77 24.72 0.13
CA ASP A 745 19.03 24.16 -0.36
C ASP A 745 18.95 22.64 -0.60
N ILE A 746 17.82 22.19 -1.16
CA ILE A 746 17.58 20.78 -1.49
C ILE A 746 18.30 20.45 -2.79
N THR A 747 19.11 19.40 -2.78
CA THR A 747 19.82 18.89 -3.96
C THR A 747 19.41 17.47 -4.36
N ASP A 748 18.73 16.77 -3.45
CA ASP A 748 18.26 15.39 -3.66
C ASP A 748 16.87 15.25 -3.02
N ALA A 749 15.87 15.01 -3.86
CA ALA A 749 14.48 14.83 -3.46
C ALA A 749 14.27 13.60 -2.57
N GLN A 750 15.12 12.58 -2.67
CA GLN A 750 15.01 11.32 -1.91
C GLN A 750 15.88 11.32 -0.64
N ALA A 751 16.63 12.40 -0.37
CA ALA A 751 17.40 12.52 0.86
C ALA A 751 16.51 12.87 2.06
N ASP A 752 16.95 12.46 3.24
CA ASP A 752 16.42 12.83 4.56
C ASP A 752 17.56 13.52 5.34
N PRO A 753 17.83 14.82 5.09
CA PRO A 753 19.02 15.50 5.61
C PRO A 753 18.92 15.84 7.10
N ASP A 754 17.72 16.00 7.65
CA ASP A 754 17.50 16.29 9.07
C ASP A 754 17.28 15.01 9.90
N GLY A 755 17.07 13.88 9.23
CA GLY A 755 16.93 12.59 9.86
C GLY A 755 15.63 12.50 10.63
N ASP A 756 14.51 12.99 10.11
CA ASP A 756 13.19 12.85 10.72
C ASP A 756 12.39 11.65 10.18
N GLY A 757 12.90 11.01 9.12
CA GLY A 757 12.32 9.85 8.46
C GLY A 757 11.51 10.18 7.21
N TYR A 758 11.38 11.45 6.84
CA TYR A 758 10.76 11.89 5.59
C TYR A 758 11.82 12.34 4.59
N THR A 759 11.55 12.06 3.32
CA THR A 759 12.37 12.61 2.23
C THR A 759 12.06 14.08 2.00
N CYS A 760 13.00 14.83 1.40
CA CYS A 760 12.76 16.20 0.95
C CYS A 760 11.50 16.32 0.07
N LEU A 761 11.21 15.31 -0.76
CA LEU A 761 9.98 15.24 -1.54
C LEU A 761 8.75 15.14 -0.66
N GLU A 762 8.76 14.28 0.35
CA GLU A 762 7.64 14.14 1.29
C GLU A 762 7.41 15.42 2.10
N ASP A 763 8.47 16.13 2.50
CA ASP A 763 8.36 17.44 3.13
C ASP A 763 7.68 18.46 2.23
N TYR A 764 8.04 18.48 0.95
CA TYR A 764 7.37 19.31 -0.04
C TYR A 764 5.89 18.91 -0.19
N LEU A 765 5.58 17.60 -0.27
CA LEU A 765 4.20 17.11 -0.33
C LEU A 765 3.39 17.48 0.91
N ASN A 766 4.01 17.48 2.09
CA ASN A 766 3.40 17.87 3.37
C ASN A 766 3.16 19.39 3.43
N TYR A 767 4.09 20.19 2.92
CA TYR A 767 3.90 21.62 2.71
C TYR A 767 2.72 21.88 1.76
N MET A 768 2.65 21.17 0.63
CA MET A 768 1.56 21.32 -0.34
C MET A 768 0.21 20.87 0.23
N ALA A 769 0.20 19.93 1.17
CA ALA A 769 -0.99 19.49 1.92
C ALA A 769 -1.45 20.48 3.01
N THR A 770 -0.68 21.54 3.29
CA THR A 770 -1.02 22.59 4.25
C THR A 770 -1.54 23.83 3.52
N PRO A 771 -2.55 24.57 4.03
CA PRO A 771 -2.93 25.88 3.49
C PRO A 771 -1.71 26.80 3.32
N ASN A 772 -1.35 27.07 2.06
CA ASN A 772 -0.14 27.80 1.74
C ASN A 772 -0.33 28.80 0.60
N THR A 773 0.55 29.80 0.54
CA THR A 773 0.63 30.76 -0.57
C THR A 773 2.04 31.35 -0.71
N ALA A 774 2.37 31.81 -1.91
CA ALA A 774 3.62 32.52 -2.17
C ALA A 774 3.36 34.03 -2.28
N ILE A 775 4.21 34.84 -1.64
CA ILE A 775 4.16 36.31 -1.63
C ILE A 775 5.55 36.89 -1.90
N ASN A 776 5.65 38.11 -2.42
CA ASN A 776 6.94 38.78 -2.51
C ASN A 776 7.38 39.36 -1.16
N ALA A 777 8.68 39.59 -0.99
CA ALA A 777 9.21 40.25 0.20
C ALA A 777 8.55 41.62 0.45
N GLY A 778 7.99 41.79 1.64
CA GLY A 778 7.24 43.00 2.03
C GLY A 778 5.75 43.00 1.68
N GLU A 779 5.22 41.95 1.06
CA GLU A 779 3.78 41.73 0.88
C GLU A 779 3.17 41.00 2.09
N THR A 780 1.84 40.92 2.10
CA THR A 780 1.05 40.23 3.12
C THR A 780 0.31 39.08 2.46
N ALA A 781 0.47 37.87 3.00
CA ALA A 781 -0.37 36.73 2.65
C ALA A 781 -1.70 36.83 3.40
N THR A 782 -2.81 36.64 2.69
CA THR A 782 -4.17 36.72 3.24
C THR A 782 -4.91 35.41 3.04
N PHE A 783 -5.55 34.90 4.09
CA PHE A 783 -6.41 33.71 4.03
C PHE A 783 -7.80 34.04 4.57
N ASP A 784 -8.86 33.64 3.85
CA ASP A 784 -10.23 33.72 4.33
C ASP A 784 -10.53 32.52 5.24
N LEU A 785 -10.62 32.79 6.55
CA LEU A 785 -10.83 31.75 7.56
C LEU A 785 -12.23 31.16 7.52
N THR A 786 -13.19 31.76 6.80
CA THR A 786 -14.51 31.15 6.62
C THR A 786 -14.46 29.90 5.73
N GLU A 787 -13.50 29.82 4.80
CA GLU A 787 -13.30 28.66 3.94
C GLU A 787 -12.66 27.50 4.70
N TYR A 788 -11.69 27.80 5.58
CA TYR A 788 -10.92 26.79 6.32
C TYR A 788 -11.58 26.36 7.64
N PHE A 789 -12.63 27.05 8.09
CA PHE A 789 -13.35 26.71 9.32
C PHE A 789 -14.86 26.63 9.07
N SER A 790 -15.25 26.15 7.89
CA SER A 790 -16.64 26.09 7.41
C SER A 790 -17.58 25.28 8.31
N GLY A 791 -17.05 24.34 9.10
CA GLY A 791 -17.84 23.55 10.05
C GLY A 791 -18.29 24.31 11.30
N LEU A 792 -17.76 25.51 11.56
CA LEU A 792 -18.11 26.32 12.73
C LEU A 792 -19.10 27.44 12.37
N ARG A 793 -20.11 27.63 13.23
CA ARG A 793 -21.03 28.77 13.15
C ARG A 793 -20.57 29.89 14.06
N ASN A 794 -20.34 31.08 13.51
CA ASN A 794 -19.89 32.29 14.22
C ASN A 794 -18.63 32.07 15.11
N PRO A 795 -17.54 31.49 14.58
CA PRO A 795 -16.33 31.27 15.37
C PRO A 795 -15.62 32.57 15.75
N VAL A 796 -14.90 32.52 16.87
CA VAL A 796 -13.88 33.50 17.23
C VAL A 796 -12.51 32.93 16.86
N TYR A 797 -11.71 33.70 16.13
CA TYR A 797 -10.39 33.29 15.67
C TYR A 797 -9.28 33.88 16.53
N THR A 798 -8.29 33.05 16.83
CA THR A 798 -7.01 33.46 17.42
C THR A 798 -5.87 32.92 16.58
N ALA A 799 -4.76 33.66 16.51
CA ALA A 799 -3.56 33.23 15.80
C ALA A 799 -2.34 33.24 16.73
N SER A 800 -1.43 32.31 16.48
CA SER A 800 -0.09 32.24 17.07
C SER A 800 0.94 32.10 15.96
N GLY A 801 2.21 32.40 16.27
CA GLY A 801 3.27 32.49 15.26
C GLY A 801 3.29 33.86 14.58
N GLU A 802 3.44 33.87 13.26
CA GLU A 802 3.70 35.09 12.48
C GLU A 802 2.42 35.69 11.84
N GLY A 803 1.25 35.22 12.27
CA GLY A 803 -0.05 35.64 11.77
C GLY A 803 -0.79 36.61 12.69
N THR A 804 -1.60 37.49 12.09
CA THR A 804 -2.52 38.38 12.80
C THR A 804 -3.94 38.26 12.24
N ILE A 805 -4.95 38.28 13.10
CA ILE A 805 -6.36 38.17 12.70
C ILE A 805 -6.97 39.56 12.52
N ASN A 806 -7.67 39.77 11.40
CA ASN A 806 -8.53 40.92 11.17
C ASN A 806 -9.92 40.44 10.70
N GLY A 807 -10.90 40.42 11.60
CA GLY A 807 -12.22 39.86 11.32
C GLY A 807 -12.14 38.37 11.00
N THR A 808 -12.50 38.00 9.78
CA THR A 808 -12.42 36.62 9.27
C THR A 808 -11.17 36.35 8.43
N THR A 809 -10.22 37.29 8.40
CA THR A 809 -9.01 37.16 7.59
C THR A 809 -7.77 36.96 8.46
N LEU A 810 -6.97 35.93 8.14
CA LEU A 810 -5.60 35.80 8.63
C LEU A 810 -4.66 36.57 7.71
N ASN A 811 -3.81 37.41 8.31
CA ASN A 811 -2.73 38.12 7.64
C ASN A 811 -1.38 37.63 8.15
N ILE A 812 -0.55 37.09 7.26
CA ILE A 812 0.86 36.76 7.54
C ILE A 812 1.72 37.80 6.83
N ILE A 813 2.42 38.64 7.60
CA ILE A 813 3.11 39.82 7.08
C ILE A 813 4.59 39.50 6.90
N SER A 814 5.09 39.63 5.67
CA SER A 814 6.53 39.58 5.41
C SER A 814 7.21 40.84 5.94
N THR A 815 7.83 40.73 7.12
CA THR A 815 8.76 41.75 7.64
C THR A 815 10.21 41.49 7.22
N ALA A 816 10.49 40.27 6.75
CA ALA A 816 11.80 39.84 6.29
C ALA A 816 12.19 40.50 4.95
N THR A 817 13.50 40.73 4.77
CA THR A 817 14.09 41.22 3.53
C THR A 817 14.61 40.10 2.62
N SER A 818 14.52 38.84 3.05
CA SER A 818 15.02 37.63 2.39
C SER A 818 13.96 36.55 2.24
N GLN A 819 14.23 35.58 1.36
CA GLN A 819 13.39 34.39 1.17
C GLN A 819 13.25 33.57 2.46
N GLY A 820 12.12 32.89 2.62
CA GLY A 820 11.86 32.03 3.78
C GLY A 820 10.39 31.65 3.91
N PHE A 821 10.08 30.81 4.89
CA PHE A 821 8.72 30.37 5.21
C PHE A 821 8.25 31.02 6.50
N LEU A 822 7.08 31.65 6.45
CA LEU A 822 6.40 32.17 7.62
C LEU A 822 5.25 31.24 8.01
N ARG A 823 5.08 30.97 9.31
CA ARG A 823 4.06 30.02 9.79
C ARG A 823 3.15 30.65 10.83
N ALA A 824 1.86 30.38 10.70
CA ALA A 824 0.85 30.78 11.68
C ALA A 824 -0.08 29.61 11.98
N LYS A 825 -0.37 29.39 13.27
CA LYS A 825 -1.42 28.47 13.69
C LYS A 825 -2.64 29.27 14.10
N VAL A 826 -3.78 29.00 13.46
CA VAL A 826 -5.07 29.62 13.79
C VAL A 826 -5.92 28.62 14.55
N THR A 827 -6.48 29.06 15.67
CA THR A 827 -7.49 28.32 16.42
C THR A 827 -8.83 29.04 16.30
N ALA A 828 -9.84 28.33 15.85
CA ALA A 828 -11.22 28.81 15.73
C ALA A 828 -12.09 28.14 16.81
N THR A 829 -12.78 28.97 17.59
CA THR A 829 -13.60 28.50 18.72
C THR A 829 -15.03 28.98 18.59
N ALA A 830 -16.01 28.07 18.71
CA ALA A 830 -17.43 28.38 18.79
C ALA A 830 -18.07 27.64 19.97
N GLY A 831 -18.40 28.36 21.03
CA GLY A 831 -18.83 27.76 22.30
C GLY A 831 -17.71 26.92 22.91
N GLU A 832 -17.97 25.64 23.18
CA GLU A 832 -17.00 24.68 23.72
C GLU A 832 -16.20 23.94 22.63
N VAL A 833 -16.58 24.11 21.36
CA VAL A 833 -15.89 23.47 20.23
C VAL A 833 -14.74 24.33 19.76
N SER A 834 -13.56 23.73 19.63
CA SER A 834 -12.35 24.41 19.15
C SER A 834 -11.56 23.51 18.22
N ILE A 835 -11.20 24.01 17.04
CA ILE A 835 -10.34 23.32 16.05
C ILE A 835 -9.22 24.26 15.60
N SER A 836 -8.09 23.70 15.18
CA SER A 836 -6.90 24.49 14.82
C SER A 836 -6.28 24.03 13.51
N ARG A 837 -5.68 24.97 12.77
CA ARG A 837 -4.95 24.70 11.53
C ARG A 837 -3.69 25.52 11.39
N ASP A 838 -2.73 24.94 10.69
CA ASP A 838 -1.50 25.62 10.30
C ASP A 838 -1.64 26.26 8.91
N PHE A 839 -1.02 27.42 8.75
CA PHE A 839 -0.99 28.21 7.52
C PHE A 839 0.45 28.63 7.25
N VAL A 840 0.85 28.61 5.98
CA VAL A 840 2.21 28.91 5.56
C VAL A 840 2.23 29.98 4.47
N ALA A 841 3.12 30.96 4.61
CA ALA A 841 3.43 31.91 3.54
C ALA A 841 4.90 31.77 3.14
N TYR A 842 5.16 31.45 1.88
CA TYR A 842 6.50 31.48 1.31
C TYR A 842 6.82 32.89 0.79
N ILE A 843 7.98 33.43 1.18
CA ILE A 843 8.47 34.73 0.72
C ILE A 843 9.38 34.52 -0.49
N ASN A 844 8.94 34.97 -1.65
CA ASN A 844 9.72 35.02 -2.87
C ASN A 844 10.54 36.33 -2.96
N GLY A 845 11.78 36.21 -3.43
CA GLY A 845 12.69 37.33 -3.65
C GLY A 845 13.22 38.00 -2.38
N THR A 846 13.97 39.08 -2.58
CA THR A 846 14.49 39.96 -1.52
C THR A 846 13.89 41.34 -1.71
N LYS A 847 13.65 42.07 -0.61
CA LYS A 847 13.10 43.42 -0.67
C LYS A 847 14.20 44.40 -1.07
N ASP A 848 14.45 44.53 -2.37
CA ASP A 848 15.26 45.63 -2.89
C ASP A 848 14.51 46.93 -2.61
N GLY A 849 15.07 47.81 -1.78
CA GLY A 849 14.43 49.07 -1.34
C GLY A 849 14.15 50.10 -2.45
N ILE A 850 14.02 49.69 -3.71
CA ILE A 850 13.79 50.53 -4.88
C ILE A 850 12.32 50.38 -5.31
N GLN A 851 11.49 51.33 -4.90
CA GLN A 851 10.12 51.46 -5.39
C GLN A 851 10.13 51.92 -6.86
N PRO A 852 9.43 51.26 -7.79
CA PRO A 852 9.30 51.74 -9.16
C PRO A 852 8.50 53.06 -9.18
N ILE A 853 9.18 54.18 -9.46
CA ILE A 853 8.53 55.47 -9.68
C ILE A 853 7.99 55.50 -11.11
N GLN A 854 6.66 55.53 -11.28
CA GLN A 854 6.04 55.97 -12.53
C GLN A 854 6.36 57.46 -12.72
N LEU A 855 7.23 57.77 -13.67
CA LEU A 855 7.62 59.14 -13.98
C LEU A 855 6.42 59.90 -14.60
N LYS A 856 5.66 60.63 -13.78
CA LYS A 856 4.57 61.53 -14.21
C LYS A 856 5.11 62.87 -14.72
N GLU A 857 6.10 62.85 -15.62
CA GLU A 857 6.58 64.08 -16.24
C GLU A 857 5.78 64.39 -17.51
N ALA A 858 5.51 65.66 -17.75
CA ALA A 858 4.99 66.12 -19.02
C ALA A 858 6.06 65.88 -20.09
N ARG A 859 5.86 64.84 -20.92
CA ARG A 859 6.57 64.52 -22.19
C ARG A 859 8.05 64.95 -22.25
N VAL A 860 8.96 63.97 -22.39
CA VAL A 860 10.40 64.22 -22.44
C VAL A 860 10.76 65.11 -23.63
N GLN A 861 11.62 66.12 -23.42
CA GLN A 861 12.27 66.88 -24.50
C GLN A 861 13.62 66.25 -24.84
N SER A 862 14.46 66.03 -23.81
CA SER A 862 15.75 65.33 -23.92
C SER A 862 16.08 64.58 -22.63
N PHE A 863 16.98 63.59 -22.73
CA PHE A 863 17.45 62.84 -21.57
C PHE A 863 18.95 62.53 -21.66
N GLN A 864 19.54 62.30 -20.50
CA GLN A 864 20.91 61.82 -20.32
C GLN A 864 20.91 60.71 -19.27
N LEU A 865 21.55 59.59 -19.57
CA LEU A 865 21.68 58.45 -18.67
C LEU A 865 23.14 58.29 -18.26
N TYR A 866 23.41 58.21 -16.96
CA TYR A 866 24.73 58.07 -16.37
C TYR A 866 24.81 56.75 -15.59
N ASN A 867 25.98 56.10 -15.59
CA ASN A 867 26.22 54.98 -14.67
C ASN A 867 26.44 55.49 -13.24
N THR A 868 26.59 54.56 -12.28
CA THR A 868 26.81 54.85 -10.86
C THR A 868 28.11 55.60 -10.57
N ALA A 869 29.08 55.56 -11.48
CA ALA A 869 30.32 56.34 -11.41
C ALA A 869 30.17 57.78 -11.97
N GLY A 870 28.96 58.17 -12.39
CA GLY A 870 28.68 59.49 -12.96
C GLY A 870 29.14 59.66 -14.41
N ILE A 871 29.50 58.57 -15.10
CA ILE A 871 29.90 58.59 -16.51
C ILE A 871 28.65 58.57 -17.38
N LEU A 872 28.55 59.50 -18.33
CA LEU A 872 27.47 59.54 -19.31
C LEU A 872 27.53 58.30 -20.23
N ILE A 873 26.44 57.53 -20.26
CA ILE A 873 26.30 56.32 -21.07
C ILE A 873 25.61 56.63 -22.39
N ILE A 874 24.47 57.30 -22.33
CA ILE A 874 23.68 57.66 -23.51
C ILE A 874 22.95 58.99 -23.28
N GLN A 875 22.74 59.74 -24.36
CA GLN A 875 21.87 60.90 -24.36
C GLN A 875 21.05 60.92 -25.65
N GLY A 876 19.84 61.46 -25.59
CA GLY A 876 18.95 61.49 -26.74
C GLY A 876 17.82 62.50 -26.60
N ASN A 877 17.14 62.75 -27.72
CA ASN A 877 15.93 63.55 -27.76
C ASN A 877 14.72 62.63 -27.58
N GLY A 878 13.83 62.97 -26.66
CA GLY A 878 12.66 62.16 -26.32
C GLY A 878 11.34 62.81 -26.75
N TYR A 879 11.38 63.72 -27.73
CA TYR A 879 10.33 64.71 -28.01
C TYR A 879 8.92 64.11 -28.03
N GLY A 880 8.17 64.33 -26.95
CA GLY A 880 6.78 63.88 -26.84
C GLY A 880 6.57 62.48 -26.25
N ALA A 881 7.64 61.72 -26.00
CA ALA A 881 7.60 60.38 -25.44
C ALA A 881 7.43 60.40 -23.91
N ALA A 882 6.75 59.38 -23.38
CA ALA A 882 6.84 59.07 -21.96
C ALA A 882 8.24 58.54 -21.64
N PRO A 883 8.76 58.74 -20.42
CA PRO A 883 10.07 58.20 -20.02
C PRO A 883 10.22 56.68 -20.20
N SER A 884 9.12 55.92 -20.11
CA SER A 884 9.07 54.47 -20.38
C SER A 884 9.23 54.09 -21.86
N GLN A 885 9.13 55.05 -22.78
CA GLN A 885 9.23 54.85 -24.23
C GLN A 885 10.60 55.27 -24.79
N LEU A 886 11.53 55.67 -23.92
CA LEU A 886 12.89 56.02 -24.34
C LEU A 886 13.61 54.76 -24.83
N ASN A 887 14.18 54.82 -26.04
CA ASN A 887 14.93 53.71 -26.59
C ASN A 887 16.27 53.55 -25.83
N LEU A 888 16.30 52.58 -24.92
CA LEU A 888 17.49 52.23 -24.15
C LEU A 888 18.00 50.83 -24.51
N GLN A 889 17.61 50.25 -25.65
CA GLN A 889 17.87 48.84 -25.97
C GLN A 889 19.35 48.43 -25.80
N ASP A 890 20.29 49.30 -26.19
CA ASP A 890 21.73 49.04 -26.12
C ASP A 890 22.38 49.24 -24.74
N VAL A 891 21.61 49.66 -23.73
CA VAL A 891 22.11 49.85 -22.35
C VAL A 891 22.00 48.52 -21.57
N PRO A 892 23.04 47.98 -20.93
CA PRO A 892 22.91 46.75 -20.12
C PRO A 892 21.92 46.90 -18.96
N SER A 893 21.33 45.81 -18.47
CA SER A 893 20.52 45.85 -17.24
C SER A 893 21.36 46.31 -16.06
N GLY A 894 20.82 47.16 -15.20
CA GLY A 894 21.57 47.78 -14.09
C GLY A 894 20.96 49.06 -13.53
N VAL A 895 21.62 49.63 -12.54
CA VAL A 895 21.21 50.89 -11.88
C VAL A 895 21.92 52.08 -12.53
N TYR A 896 21.13 53.11 -12.87
CA TYR A 896 21.59 54.31 -13.56
C TYR A 896 21.02 55.57 -12.91
N LEU A 897 21.65 56.71 -13.17
CA LEU A 897 21.11 58.03 -12.90
C LEU A 897 20.62 58.63 -14.22
N MET A 898 19.32 58.89 -14.34
CA MET A 898 18.73 59.52 -15.52
C MET A 898 18.40 60.99 -15.24
N LYS A 899 18.91 61.90 -16.06
CA LYS A 899 18.47 63.29 -16.12
C LYS A 899 17.50 63.48 -17.28
N ILE A 900 16.36 64.09 -17.01
CA ILE A 900 15.33 64.42 -18.00
C ILE A 900 15.15 65.93 -18.04
N VAL A 901 15.03 66.48 -19.24
CA VAL A 901 14.48 67.81 -19.50
C VAL A 901 13.07 67.65 -20.04
N ASP A 902 12.09 68.24 -19.36
CA ASP A 902 10.67 68.23 -19.79
C ASP A 902 10.40 69.26 -20.90
N GLN A 903 9.19 69.23 -21.49
CA GLN A 903 8.79 70.18 -22.54
C GLN A 903 8.73 71.65 -22.09
N ASP A 904 8.65 71.91 -20.79
CA ASP A 904 8.70 73.26 -20.20
C ASP A 904 10.15 73.71 -19.92
N GLY A 905 11.16 72.89 -20.27
CA GLY A 905 12.58 73.17 -20.06
C GLY A 905 13.08 72.92 -18.63
N ARG A 906 12.29 72.26 -17.77
CA ARG A 906 12.71 71.93 -16.40
C ARG A 906 13.53 70.65 -16.40
N THR A 907 14.64 70.65 -15.66
CA THR A 907 15.51 69.48 -15.51
C THR A 907 15.25 68.75 -14.20
N ARG A 908 15.11 67.42 -14.25
CA ARG A 908 14.97 66.55 -13.08
C ARG A 908 15.88 65.34 -13.19
N SER A 909 16.32 64.81 -12.05
CA SER A 909 17.21 63.63 -11.97
C SER A 909 16.52 62.50 -11.22
N TYR A 910 16.68 61.28 -11.70
CA TYR A 910 16.07 60.07 -11.15
C TYR A 910 17.10 58.95 -11.08
N SER A 911 17.02 58.14 -10.02
CA SER A 911 17.66 56.82 -10.01
C SER A 911 16.72 55.85 -10.74
N VAL A 912 17.23 55.14 -11.74
CA VAL A 912 16.45 54.22 -12.56
C VAL A 912 17.11 52.85 -12.61
N LEU A 913 16.29 51.80 -12.52
CA LEU A 913 16.69 50.42 -12.72
C LEU A 913 16.24 49.97 -14.10
N LYS A 914 17.18 49.65 -14.99
CA LYS A 914 16.87 48.97 -16.25
C LYS A 914 16.89 47.47 -16.00
N ARG A 915 15.75 46.81 -16.18
CA ARG A 915 15.61 45.35 -16.14
C ARG A 915 15.82 44.80 -17.54
#